data_AF-A0A965KN10-F1
#
_entry.id   AF-A0A965KN10-F1
#
_cell.length_a   1.000
_cell.length_b   1.000
_cell.length_c   1.000
_cell.angle_alpha   90.00
_cell.angle_beta   90.00
_cell.angle_gamma   90.00
#
_symmetry.space_group_name_H-M   'P 1'
#
loop_
_entity.id
_entity.type
_entity.pdbx_description
1 polymer ?
#
loop_
_entity_poly.entity_id
_entity_poly.type
_entity_poly.pdbx_seq_one_letter_code
_entity_poly.pdbx_strand_id
1 'polypeptide(L)'
;TATTNSISFTTIAAGFQNQGLFFGGADYAYANAANSYVRAPVYGTDATFTTVAGGSNILTVAATNYQTTAAIAAQNTISINTLKVSSASAADVALATGQTLTLAAGGILRTGGSTTTISGGTGISTSVELVIRTDLAADAITINSPILAATNLTKTGAGTLTIGSGTNTFTGSIFINQGVFAFSTSYNGIDTNTSLGASGARNIYLNGGTFKNASGVTFNPAATTKAINVQAAGGTIDLNGQQFQLDDASQLTGAGNLTFINSGSANTVLLGTSAVSYTGFTGNMFVNGTGITLKLVGANAAGANGNNIVMGSNAALDLQATINNNVVIGGTGIAGAGAIISSATGGGQASGYTLTLTSNTKLGNASNLTFSGNIVDNGAGYSLTLAGAGGVYLNGTNNYSGGTIVSAGTLWLGNNSALGTGTLTLNGGSSIYTNGAPSRVLTNNVVINNDISLGQASYNNGSLTFGTLDLGAAARTITVNNIAANPMAFNGAVTNGSGLTVKGFGALYLGGANTFTGTATVNEGGILGVGVGGLNGITALSVGTTFTSGFNLFADSTGGTVSLPSNATVTLGGTKSFARLGFQLGAAGATSDTLALTGASSVMTVGAGGAVISVSPLGSFIPAASSTTTYNLITTASGASISGAAGITL
;
A
#
# COMPACT_ATOMS: atom_id res chain seq x y z
N THR A 1 -5.05 -3.53 -61.15
CA THR A 1 -3.96 -4.54 -61.13
C THR A 1 -2.89 -4.27 -60.07
N ALA A 2 -3.18 -3.52 -59.00
CA ALA A 2 -2.24 -3.30 -57.90
C ALA A 2 -2.81 -3.93 -56.61
N THR A 3 -2.37 -5.15 -56.29
CA THR A 3 -2.81 -5.92 -55.10
C THR A 3 -1.65 -6.26 -54.15
N THR A 4 -0.49 -5.61 -54.28
CA THR A 4 0.66 -5.89 -53.43
C THR A 4 1.32 -4.61 -52.95
N ASN A 5 1.16 -4.29 -51.67
CA ASN A 5 2.06 -3.36 -50.98
C ASN A 5 3.43 -4.03 -50.91
N SER A 6 4.32 -3.73 -51.85
CA SER A 6 5.69 -4.23 -51.88
C SER A 6 6.65 -3.18 -51.36
N ILE A 7 7.38 -3.49 -50.29
CA ILE A 7 8.55 -2.71 -49.85
C ILE A 7 9.77 -3.29 -50.57
N SER A 8 10.43 -2.50 -51.42
CA SER A 8 11.65 -2.90 -52.11
C SER A 8 12.87 -2.56 -51.25
N PHE A 9 13.69 -3.57 -50.97
CA PHE A 9 14.94 -3.39 -50.22
C PHE A 9 16.12 -3.33 -51.19
N THR A 10 17.10 -2.44 -50.95
CA THR A 10 18.25 -2.24 -51.84
C THR A 10 19.47 -3.11 -51.49
N THR A 11 19.41 -3.87 -50.39
CA THR A 11 20.54 -4.66 -49.87
C THR A 11 20.12 -6.03 -49.32
N ILE A 12 19.03 -6.62 -49.83
CA ILE A 12 18.48 -7.89 -49.33
C ILE A 12 18.92 -9.08 -50.20
N ALA A 13 19.31 -10.19 -49.59
CA ALA A 13 19.62 -11.43 -50.30
C ALA A 13 18.33 -12.11 -50.78
N ALA A 14 18.37 -12.83 -51.90
CA ALA A 14 17.22 -13.66 -52.32
C ALA A 14 16.97 -14.79 -51.30
N GLY A 15 15.71 -15.18 -51.11
CA GLY A 15 15.36 -16.37 -50.33
C GLY A 15 14.90 -16.10 -48.90
N PHE A 16 15.12 -17.08 -48.02
CA PHE A 16 14.87 -16.95 -46.58
C PHE A 16 15.76 -15.86 -45.98
N GLN A 17 15.17 -14.99 -45.16
CA GLN A 17 15.88 -13.85 -44.59
C GLN A 17 16.53 -14.18 -43.25
N ASN A 18 15.72 -14.49 -42.23
CA ASN A 18 16.17 -14.80 -40.88
C ASN A 18 15.01 -15.43 -40.08
N GLN A 19 15.33 -16.20 -39.05
CA GLN A 19 14.38 -16.86 -38.15
C GLN A 19 13.50 -15.90 -37.32
N GLY A 20 13.91 -14.64 -37.17
CA GLY A 20 13.20 -13.59 -36.46
C GLY A 20 12.37 -12.63 -37.34
N LEU A 21 12.40 -12.80 -38.66
CA LEU A 21 11.63 -11.96 -39.59
C LEU A 21 10.43 -12.73 -40.13
N PHE A 22 9.24 -12.11 -40.00
CA PHE A 22 7.97 -12.74 -40.36
C PHE A 22 7.20 -11.88 -41.35
N PHE A 23 6.49 -12.51 -42.30
CA PHE A 23 5.55 -11.86 -43.20
C PHE A 23 4.13 -12.15 -42.73
N GLY A 24 3.36 -11.10 -42.44
CA GLY A 24 1.98 -11.24 -41.95
C GLY A 24 1.85 -11.98 -40.60
N GLY A 25 2.95 -12.25 -39.91
CA GLY A 25 3.00 -13.02 -38.66
C GLY A 25 2.92 -14.54 -38.83
N ALA A 26 2.13 -15.02 -39.79
CA ALA A 26 1.90 -16.44 -40.02
C ALA A 26 3.01 -17.15 -40.81
N ASP A 27 3.96 -16.43 -41.39
CA ASP A 27 5.02 -17.00 -42.22
C ASP A 27 6.38 -16.35 -41.97
N TYR A 28 7.47 -17.06 -42.27
CA TYR A 28 8.80 -16.46 -42.32
C TYR A 28 8.89 -15.46 -43.48
N ALA A 29 9.76 -14.46 -43.36
CA ALA A 29 10.01 -13.51 -44.43
C ALA A 29 10.86 -14.14 -45.55
N TYR A 30 10.39 -14.00 -46.79
CA TYR A 30 11.08 -14.47 -47.99
C TYR A 30 11.25 -13.32 -49.01
N ALA A 31 12.46 -13.05 -49.46
CA ALA A 31 12.70 -12.10 -50.55
C ALA A 31 12.65 -12.84 -51.89
N ASN A 32 11.82 -12.35 -52.81
CA ASN A 32 11.56 -13.03 -54.08
C ASN A 32 12.81 -13.15 -54.97
N ALA A 33 13.68 -12.15 -54.91
CA ALA A 33 14.99 -12.06 -55.56
C ALA A 33 15.91 -11.12 -54.74
N ALA A 34 17.19 -11.07 -55.08
CA ALA A 34 18.11 -10.11 -54.47
C ALA A 34 17.65 -8.68 -54.77
N ASN A 35 17.72 -7.81 -53.77
CA ASN A 35 17.33 -6.40 -53.85
C ASN A 35 15.88 -6.20 -54.35
N SER A 36 14.96 -7.06 -53.90
CA SER A 36 13.55 -7.04 -54.31
C SER A 36 12.59 -6.96 -53.12
N TYR A 37 11.32 -7.32 -53.34
CA TYR A 37 10.27 -7.29 -52.33
C TYR A 37 10.23 -8.55 -51.47
N VAL A 38 9.73 -8.40 -50.24
CA VAL A 38 9.49 -9.49 -49.28
C VAL A 38 8.04 -9.97 -49.35
N ARG A 39 7.84 -11.29 -49.28
CA ARG A 39 6.54 -11.98 -49.27
C ARG A 39 6.58 -13.19 -48.32
N ALA A 40 5.44 -13.86 -48.14
CA ALA A 40 5.42 -15.21 -47.60
C ALA A 40 6.05 -16.20 -48.60
N PRO A 41 6.83 -17.19 -48.14
CA PRO A 41 7.32 -18.29 -48.97
C PRO A 41 6.16 -19.18 -49.42
N VAL A 42 6.28 -19.70 -50.64
CA VAL A 42 5.44 -20.76 -51.18
C VAL A 42 6.16 -22.08 -50.95
N TYR A 43 5.76 -22.78 -49.90
CA TYR A 43 6.36 -24.06 -49.54
C TYR A 43 6.14 -25.11 -50.65
N GLY A 44 7.21 -25.82 -51.01
CA GLY A 44 7.26 -26.76 -52.13
C GLY A 44 7.62 -26.13 -53.48
N THR A 45 7.62 -24.80 -53.59
CA THR A 45 8.04 -24.08 -54.82
C THR A 45 9.30 -23.26 -54.59
N ASP A 46 9.37 -22.50 -53.50
CA ASP A 46 10.51 -21.65 -53.21
C ASP A 46 11.72 -22.46 -52.75
N ALA A 47 12.90 -22.03 -53.19
CA ALA A 47 14.16 -22.68 -52.86
C ALA A 47 14.30 -22.86 -51.34
N THR A 48 14.63 -24.09 -50.92
CA THR A 48 14.77 -24.52 -49.52
C THR A 48 13.49 -24.50 -48.67
N PHE A 49 12.29 -24.33 -49.25
CA PHE A 49 11.02 -24.43 -48.51
C PHE A 49 10.22 -25.66 -48.96
N THR A 50 9.80 -26.49 -48.01
CA THR A 50 9.08 -27.74 -48.29
C THR A 50 7.91 -27.94 -47.33
N THR A 51 6.77 -28.42 -47.82
CA THR A 51 5.64 -28.86 -46.99
C THR A 51 5.63 -30.39 -46.83
N VAL A 52 5.29 -30.85 -45.63
CA VAL A 52 5.01 -32.26 -45.33
C VAL A 52 3.64 -32.39 -44.66
N ALA A 53 2.92 -33.47 -44.96
CA ALA A 53 1.57 -33.69 -44.43
C ALA A 53 1.54 -34.22 -42.98
N GLY A 54 2.70 -34.40 -42.34
CA GLY A 54 2.87 -35.18 -41.10
C GLY A 54 3.15 -36.67 -41.39
N GLY A 55 3.55 -37.42 -40.36
CA GLY A 55 3.92 -38.84 -40.47
C GLY A 55 5.20 -39.20 -39.72
N SER A 56 5.63 -40.46 -39.87
CA SER A 56 6.84 -40.97 -39.21
C SER A 56 8.09 -40.62 -39.99
N ASN A 57 9.13 -40.09 -39.32
CA ASN A 57 10.45 -39.77 -39.89
C ASN A 57 10.38 -39.02 -41.24
N ILE A 58 9.60 -37.95 -41.29
CA ILE A 58 9.22 -37.28 -42.55
C ILE A 58 10.13 -36.11 -42.92
N LEU A 59 10.93 -35.60 -41.97
CA LEU A 59 11.94 -34.57 -42.25
C LEU A 59 13.21 -35.28 -42.75
N THR A 60 13.42 -35.28 -44.07
CA THR A 60 14.44 -36.13 -44.72
C THR A 60 15.51 -35.35 -45.51
N VAL A 61 15.20 -34.13 -45.91
CA VAL A 61 16.13 -33.23 -46.63
C VAL A 61 16.74 -32.23 -45.65
N ALA A 62 18.07 -32.18 -45.62
CA ALA A 62 18.82 -31.25 -44.78
C ALA A 62 18.72 -29.80 -45.29
N ALA A 63 19.13 -28.82 -44.46
CA ALA A 63 19.20 -27.39 -44.80
C ALA A 63 17.91 -26.85 -45.45
N THR A 64 16.75 -27.34 -44.99
CA THR A 64 15.42 -27.03 -45.55
C THR A 64 14.55 -26.37 -44.48
N ASN A 65 13.73 -25.40 -44.87
CA ASN A 65 12.68 -24.77 -44.08
C ASN A 65 11.39 -25.58 -44.25
N TYR A 66 11.01 -26.33 -43.22
CA TYR A 66 9.83 -27.21 -43.29
C TYR A 66 8.57 -26.51 -42.81
N GLN A 67 7.46 -26.74 -43.50
CA GLN A 67 6.11 -26.61 -42.97
C GLN A 67 5.52 -28.01 -42.78
N THR A 68 5.01 -28.31 -41.60
CA THR A 68 4.15 -29.47 -41.38
C THR A 68 2.71 -29.04 -41.15
N THR A 69 1.78 -29.78 -41.73
CA THR A 69 0.32 -29.57 -41.57
C THR A 69 -0.33 -30.59 -40.63
N ALA A 70 0.40 -31.60 -40.17
CA ALA A 70 -0.03 -32.52 -39.12
C ALA A 70 1.17 -32.98 -38.24
N ALA A 71 0.92 -33.93 -37.34
CA ALA A 71 1.92 -34.41 -36.39
C ALA A 71 3.10 -35.14 -37.08
N ILE A 72 4.30 -34.98 -36.53
CA ILE A 72 5.51 -35.72 -36.90
C ILE A 72 5.79 -36.74 -35.79
N ALA A 73 6.00 -38.00 -36.16
CA ALA A 73 6.33 -39.08 -35.25
C ALA A 73 7.73 -39.64 -35.50
N ALA A 74 8.37 -40.16 -34.45
CA ALA A 74 9.63 -40.90 -34.51
C ALA A 74 10.70 -40.27 -35.45
N GLN A 75 10.86 -38.95 -35.39
CA GLN A 75 11.80 -38.25 -36.26
C GLN A 75 13.24 -38.63 -35.94
N ASN A 76 14.00 -39.05 -36.96
CA ASN A 76 15.42 -39.35 -36.83
C ASN A 76 16.27 -38.08 -36.87
N THR A 77 17.54 -38.22 -36.51
CA THR A 77 18.53 -37.15 -36.54
C THR A 77 18.56 -36.49 -37.92
N ILE A 78 18.35 -35.17 -37.94
CA ILE A 78 18.36 -34.38 -39.16
C ILE A 78 18.72 -32.93 -38.83
N SER A 79 19.38 -32.26 -39.77
CA SER A 79 19.70 -30.83 -39.70
C SER A 79 18.88 -30.06 -40.73
N ILE A 80 17.84 -29.37 -40.28
CA ILE A 80 16.97 -28.51 -41.10
C ILE A 80 17.26 -27.04 -40.80
N ASN A 81 16.75 -26.10 -41.58
CA ASN A 81 16.90 -24.67 -41.27
C ASN A 81 15.91 -24.23 -40.19
N THR A 82 14.62 -24.41 -40.45
CA THR A 82 13.51 -23.99 -39.58
C THR A 82 12.34 -24.98 -39.64
N LEU A 83 11.46 -24.93 -38.64
CA LEU A 83 10.24 -25.74 -38.56
C LEU A 83 9.01 -24.87 -38.31
N LYS A 84 8.08 -24.84 -39.27
CA LYS A 84 6.73 -24.29 -39.13
C LYS A 84 5.72 -25.42 -38.90
N VAL A 85 4.92 -25.34 -37.85
CA VAL A 85 3.73 -26.17 -37.64
C VAL A 85 2.50 -25.32 -37.91
N SER A 86 1.70 -25.72 -38.90
CA SER A 86 0.58 -24.92 -39.44
C SER A 86 -0.80 -25.55 -39.27
N SER A 87 -0.87 -26.65 -38.51
CA SER A 87 -2.11 -27.38 -38.29
C SER A 87 -3.12 -26.54 -37.50
N ALA A 88 -4.37 -26.54 -37.97
CA ALA A 88 -5.51 -26.02 -37.23
C ALA A 88 -5.92 -26.90 -36.04
N SER A 89 -5.40 -28.13 -35.99
CA SER A 89 -5.55 -29.07 -34.87
C SER A 89 -4.24 -29.24 -34.11
N ALA A 90 -4.29 -29.91 -32.95
CA ALA A 90 -3.09 -30.29 -32.23
C ALA A 90 -2.17 -31.12 -33.16
N ALA A 91 -0.90 -30.76 -33.21
CA ALA A 91 0.09 -31.43 -34.07
C ALA A 91 1.44 -31.44 -33.36
N ASP A 92 1.79 -32.59 -32.80
CA ASP A 92 3.02 -32.79 -32.04
C ASP A 92 4.20 -33.14 -32.95
N VAL A 93 5.40 -32.91 -32.43
CA VAL A 93 6.68 -33.26 -33.06
C VAL A 93 7.42 -34.18 -32.11
N ALA A 94 7.33 -35.48 -32.34
CA ALA A 94 8.01 -36.50 -31.55
C ALA A 94 9.32 -36.93 -32.23
N LEU A 95 10.43 -36.73 -31.53
CA LEU A 95 11.75 -37.23 -31.92
C LEU A 95 11.90 -38.68 -31.43
N ALA A 96 12.48 -39.55 -32.26
CA ALA A 96 12.82 -40.90 -31.83
C ALA A 96 13.91 -40.87 -30.74
N THR A 97 13.93 -41.87 -29.85
CA THR A 97 14.88 -41.96 -28.73
C THR A 97 16.33 -41.84 -29.20
N GLY A 98 17.11 -40.98 -28.54
CA GLY A 98 18.52 -40.75 -28.86
C GLY A 98 18.78 -39.80 -30.05
N GLN A 99 17.73 -39.36 -30.76
CA GLN A 99 17.86 -38.56 -31.96
C GLN A 99 17.85 -37.06 -31.68
N THR A 100 18.50 -36.28 -32.54
CA THR A 100 18.60 -34.81 -32.41
C THR A 100 18.03 -34.10 -33.64
N LEU A 101 17.12 -33.15 -33.43
CA LEU A 101 16.68 -32.23 -34.47
C LEU A 101 17.55 -30.97 -34.42
N THR A 102 18.39 -30.76 -35.42
CA THR A 102 19.21 -29.54 -35.52
C THR A 102 18.48 -28.50 -36.37
N LEU A 103 18.33 -27.30 -35.82
CA LEU A 103 17.75 -26.12 -36.48
C LEU A 103 18.90 -25.18 -36.86
N ALA A 104 19.48 -25.35 -38.04
CA ALA A 104 20.65 -24.62 -38.50
C ALA A 104 20.43 -23.09 -38.56
N ALA A 105 19.21 -22.66 -38.84
CA ALA A 105 18.81 -21.25 -38.78
C ALA A 105 18.06 -20.88 -37.48
N GLY A 106 17.78 -21.83 -36.59
CA GLY A 106 17.22 -21.56 -35.27
C GLY A 106 15.76 -21.09 -35.24
N GLY A 107 14.92 -21.45 -36.23
CA GLY A 107 13.52 -21.02 -36.27
C GLY A 107 12.51 -22.12 -35.92
N ILE A 108 11.57 -21.82 -35.02
CA ILE A 108 10.32 -22.59 -34.83
C ILE A 108 9.13 -21.63 -34.91
N LEU A 109 8.11 -21.98 -35.68
CA LEU A 109 6.90 -21.18 -35.87
C LEU A 109 5.66 -22.04 -35.71
N ARG A 110 4.74 -21.63 -34.84
CA ARG A 110 3.40 -22.25 -34.69
C ARG A 110 2.32 -21.28 -35.17
N THR A 111 1.44 -21.81 -36.02
CA THR A 111 0.29 -21.11 -36.62
C THR A 111 -0.89 -22.07 -36.78
N GLY A 112 -2.12 -21.55 -36.76
CA GLY A 112 -3.34 -22.36 -36.92
C GLY A 112 -4.23 -22.37 -35.67
N GLY A 113 -3.83 -21.71 -34.59
CA GLY A 113 -4.65 -21.51 -33.39
C GLY A 113 -4.81 -22.76 -32.53
N SER A 114 -3.78 -23.59 -32.44
CA SER A 114 -3.84 -24.83 -31.66
C SER A 114 -2.47 -25.16 -31.04
N THR A 115 -2.35 -26.36 -30.44
CA THR A 115 -1.19 -26.76 -29.65
C THR A 115 -0.19 -27.62 -30.44
N THR A 116 1.06 -27.62 -29.97
CA THR A 116 2.14 -28.49 -30.44
C THR A 116 3.05 -28.83 -29.28
N THR A 117 3.30 -30.12 -29.07
CA THR A 117 4.32 -30.59 -28.15
C THR A 117 5.54 -31.09 -28.92
N ILE A 118 6.73 -30.58 -28.61
CA ILE A 118 8.01 -31.12 -29.09
C ILE A 118 8.57 -32.02 -27.99
N SER A 119 8.77 -33.30 -28.28
CA SER A 119 9.10 -34.30 -27.25
C SER A 119 10.05 -35.40 -27.74
N GLY A 120 10.62 -36.15 -26.80
CA GLY A 120 11.53 -37.26 -27.09
C GLY A 120 12.92 -36.81 -27.54
N GLY A 121 13.68 -37.75 -28.07
CA GLY A 121 15.04 -37.52 -28.57
C GLY A 121 16.06 -37.12 -27.50
N THR A 122 17.29 -36.90 -27.96
CA THR A 122 18.35 -36.26 -27.18
C THR A 122 18.08 -34.76 -27.02
N GLY A 123 17.43 -34.12 -28.02
CA GLY A 123 17.03 -32.73 -27.93
C GLY A 123 16.81 -32.04 -29.28
N ILE A 124 16.51 -30.75 -29.20
CA ILE A 124 16.65 -29.82 -30.30
C ILE A 124 17.96 -29.05 -30.16
N SER A 125 18.72 -28.87 -31.23
CA SER A 125 20.03 -28.21 -31.21
C SER A 125 20.09 -27.05 -32.20
N THR A 126 20.77 -25.97 -31.85
CA THR A 126 21.11 -24.90 -32.79
C THR A 126 22.36 -24.17 -32.30
N SER A 127 23.20 -23.67 -33.21
CA SER A 127 24.38 -22.86 -32.87
C SER A 127 24.13 -21.36 -33.03
N VAL A 128 22.89 -20.96 -33.26
CA VAL A 128 22.44 -19.57 -33.38
C VAL A 128 21.33 -19.30 -32.36
N GLU A 129 20.74 -18.11 -32.44
CA GLU A 129 19.56 -17.77 -31.63
C GLU A 129 18.38 -18.65 -32.05
N LEU A 130 17.77 -19.32 -31.07
CA LEU A 130 16.52 -20.04 -31.24
C LEU A 130 15.36 -19.07 -31.11
N VAL A 131 14.75 -18.68 -32.23
CA VAL A 131 13.54 -17.85 -32.27
C VAL A 131 12.32 -18.75 -32.40
N ILE A 132 11.43 -18.64 -31.41
CA ILE A 132 10.17 -19.37 -31.34
C ILE A 132 9.03 -18.37 -31.41
N ARG A 133 8.21 -18.49 -32.45
CA ARG A 133 7.00 -17.69 -32.63
C ARG A 133 5.75 -18.55 -32.48
N THR A 134 4.81 -18.08 -31.67
CA THR A 134 3.43 -18.59 -31.62
C THR A 134 2.51 -17.46 -32.04
N ASP A 135 2.03 -17.51 -33.28
CA ASP A 135 1.49 -16.32 -33.95
C ASP A 135 0.21 -15.78 -33.30
N LEU A 136 -0.84 -16.61 -33.23
CA LEU A 136 -2.11 -16.26 -32.63
C LEU A 136 -2.11 -16.51 -31.12
N ALA A 137 -3.01 -15.85 -30.39
CA ALA A 137 -3.14 -16.04 -28.94
C ALA A 137 -3.44 -17.50 -28.54
N ALA A 138 -4.15 -18.24 -29.42
CA ALA A 138 -4.47 -19.65 -29.23
C ALA A 138 -3.33 -20.61 -29.63
N ASP A 139 -2.30 -20.13 -30.34
CA ASP A 139 -1.14 -20.97 -30.67
C ASP A 139 -0.32 -21.25 -29.41
N ALA A 140 -0.05 -22.53 -29.14
CA ALA A 140 0.79 -22.93 -28.03
C ALA A 140 1.83 -23.97 -28.44
N ILE A 141 3.07 -23.77 -27.98
CA ILE A 141 4.14 -24.77 -28.09
C ILE A 141 4.56 -25.19 -26.68
N THR A 142 4.65 -26.48 -26.43
CA THR A 142 5.33 -27.05 -25.26
C THR A 142 6.58 -27.80 -25.72
N ILE A 143 7.74 -27.49 -25.18
CA ILE A 143 9.01 -28.17 -25.50
C ILE A 143 9.43 -29.02 -24.31
N ASN A 144 9.24 -30.34 -24.44
CA ASN A 144 9.69 -31.34 -23.47
C ASN A 144 11.05 -31.97 -23.85
N SER A 145 11.47 -31.86 -25.12
CA SER A 145 12.82 -32.22 -25.54
C SER A 145 13.84 -31.21 -24.99
N PRO A 146 15.03 -31.65 -24.54
CA PRO A 146 16.12 -30.74 -24.18
C PRO A 146 16.46 -29.73 -25.30
N ILE A 147 16.64 -28.45 -24.95
CA ILE A 147 17.22 -27.45 -25.84
C ILE A 147 18.74 -27.40 -25.63
N LEU A 148 19.48 -27.68 -26.69
CA LEU A 148 20.93 -27.83 -26.71
C LEU A 148 21.59 -26.67 -27.47
N ALA A 149 22.72 -26.18 -26.96
CA ALA A 149 23.68 -25.31 -27.64
C ALA A 149 23.21 -23.94 -28.20
N ALA A 150 21.94 -23.55 -28.03
CA ALA A 150 21.42 -22.27 -28.53
C ALA A 150 22.17 -21.07 -27.93
N THR A 151 22.47 -20.05 -28.75
CA THR A 151 23.20 -18.86 -28.29
C THR A 151 22.31 -17.89 -27.52
N ASN A 152 21.01 -17.89 -27.81
CA ASN A 152 19.94 -17.15 -27.14
C ASN A 152 18.60 -17.86 -27.43
N LEU A 153 17.58 -17.58 -26.62
CA LEU A 153 16.22 -18.03 -26.83
C LEU A 153 15.28 -16.83 -26.93
N THR A 154 14.52 -16.71 -28.01
CA THR A 154 13.59 -15.60 -28.20
C THR A 154 12.18 -16.09 -28.41
N LYS A 155 11.27 -15.58 -27.59
CA LYS A 155 9.83 -15.78 -27.71
C LYS A 155 9.17 -14.56 -28.33
N THR A 156 8.41 -14.78 -29.41
CA THR A 156 7.58 -13.76 -30.08
C THR A 156 6.21 -14.32 -30.48
N GLY A 157 5.33 -13.47 -31.03
CA GLY A 157 3.93 -13.79 -31.32
C GLY A 157 3.04 -13.84 -30.08
N ALA A 158 1.72 -13.72 -30.27
CA ALA A 158 0.77 -13.52 -29.19
C ALA A 158 0.53 -14.77 -28.32
N GLY A 159 0.85 -15.96 -28.82
CA GLY A 159 0.57 -17.24 -28.16
C GLY A 159 1.54 -17.60 -27.04
N THR A 160 1.51 -18.86 -26.62
CA THR A 160 2.25 -19.37 -25.46
C THR A 160 3.38 -20.31 -25.85
N LEU A 161 4.58 -20.11 -25.31
CA LEU A 161 5.66 -21.09 -25.31
C LEU A 161 5.85 -21.59 -23.87
N THR A 162 5.77 -22.90 -23.67
CA THR A 162 6.12 -23.54 -22.40
C THR A 162 7.39 -24.35 -22.59
N ILE A 163 8.44 -24.05 -21.82
CA ILE A 163 9.60 -24.93 -21.69
C ILE A 163 9.29 -25.93 -20.58
N GLY A 164 9.11 -27.18 -20.99
CA GLY A 164 8.74 -28.31 -20.17
C GLY A 164 9.89 -28.88 -19.34
N SER A 165 9.81 -30.18 -19.04
CA SER A 165 10.75 -30.90 -18.16
C SER A 165 12.09 -31.28 -18.80
N GLY A 166 12.34 -30.84 -20.04
CA GLY A 166 13.59 -31.12 -20.75
C GLY A 166 14.80 -30.50 -20.03
N THR A 167 15.93 -31.21 -20.06
CA THR A 167 17.19 -30.76 -19.45
C THR A 167 17.92 -29.77 -20.36
N ASN A 168 17.61 -28.48 -20.26
CA ASN A 168 18.16 -27.51 -21.21
C ASN A 168 19.60 -27.12 -20.87
N THR A 169 20.46 -27.06 -21.89
CA THR A 169 21.90 -26.77 -21.75
C THR A 169 22.36 -25.51 -22.50
N PHE A 170 21.43 -24.75 -23.08
CA PHE A 170 21.76 -23.45 -23.66
C PHE A 170 22.29 -22.49 -22.58
N THR A 171 23.24 -21.63 -22.96
CA THR A 171 23.91 -20.68 -22.05
C THR A 171 23.53 -19.22 -22.33
N GLY A 172 22.75 -19.00 -23.39
CA GLY A 172 22.28 -17.69 -23.83
C GLY A 172 21.27 -17.01 -22.91
N SER A 173 20.98 -15.76 -23.24
CA SER A 173 19.88 -15.01 -22.62
C SER A 173 18.54 -15.43 -23.22
N ILE A 174 17.46 -15.11 -22.49
CA ILE A 174 16.08 -15.36 -22.90
C ILE A 174 15.41 -14.01 -23.18
N PHE A 175 14.86 -13.82 -24.37
CA PHE A 175 14.13 -12.62 -24.77
C PHE A 175 12.64 -12.93 -24.90
N ILE A 176 11.81 -12.23 -24.14
CA ILE A 176 10.36 -12.41 -24.12
C ILE A 176 9.73 -11.15 -24.73
N ASN A 177 9.67 -11.15 -26.06
CA ASN A 177 9.24 -9.99 -26.84
C ASN A 177 7.71 -9.89 -26.90
N GLN A 178 6.99 -11.01 -27.05
CA GLN A 178 5.51 -11.02 -27.08
C GLN A 178 4.91 -12.35 -26.59
N GLY A 179 3.64 -12.29 -26.20
CA GLY A 179 2.88 -13.44 -25.72
C GLY A 179 3.39 -13.96 -24.38
N VAL A 180 3.24 -15.25 -24.15
CA VAL A 180 3.61 -15.89 -22.88
C VAL A 180 4.81 -16.82 -23.07
N PHE A 181 5.83 -16.67 -22.24
CA PHE A 181 6.87 -17.65 -21.99
C PHE A 181 6.63 -18.27 -20.61
N ALA A 182 6.42 -19.57 -20.55
CA ALA A 182 6.20 -20.32 -19.32
C ALA A 182 7.35 -21.30 -19.08
N PHE A 183 7.78 -21.44 -17.82
CA PHE A 183 8.77 -22.42 -17.39
C PHE A 183 8.15 -23.41 -16.41
N SER A 184 8.53 -24.69 -16.47
CA SER A 184 7.90 -25.74 -15.65
C SER A 184 8.84 -26.41 -14.64
N THR A 185 10.10 -26.00 -14.52
CA THR A 185 11.03 -26.53 -13.52
C THR A 185 11.15 -25.61 -12.30
N SER A 186 11.44 -26.20 -11.14
CA SER A 186 11.71 -25.47 -9.90
C SER A 186 12.98 -24.61 -9.99
N TYR A 187 12.94 -23.45 -9.35
CA TYR A 187 14.09 -22.60 -9.09
C TYR A 187 14.04 -22.15 -7.64
N ASN A 188 13.94 -23.04 -6.65
CA ASN A 188 13.91 -22.62 -5.24
C ASN A 188 15.29 -22.81 -4.59
N GLY A 189 16.21 -21.87 -4.84
CA GLY A 189 17.60 -21.91 -4.36
C GLY A 189 18.49 -22.96 -5.05
N ILE A 190 17.99 -23.62 -6.10
CA ILE A 190 18.67 -24.69 -6.84
C ILE A 190 18.54 -24.45 -8.34
N ASP A 191 19.65 -24.55 -9.06
CA ASP A 191 19.80 -24.18 -10.48
C ASP A 191 20.32 -25.36 -11.35
N THR A 192 20.21 -26.60 -10.88
CA THR A 192 20.94 -27.74 -11.45
C THR A 192 20.38 -28.30 -12.75
N ASN A 193 19.12 -28.05 -13.10
CA ASN A 193 18.57 -28.45 -14.40
C ASN A 193 17.25 -27.75 -14.76
N THR A 194 17.26 -26.90 -15.78
CA THR A 194 16.51 -25.67 -15.70
C THR A 194 15.80 -25.34 -17.03
N SER A 195 14.48 -25.16 -17.02
CA SER A 195 13.70 -24.63 -18.15
C SER A 195 14.28 -23.33 -18.76
N LEU A 196 15.17 -22.66 -18.03
CA LEU A 196 15.86 -21.41 -18.33
C LEU A 196 17.38 -21.61 -18.57
N GLY A 197 17.79 -22.79 -19.07
CA GLY A 197 19.14 -23.08 -19.58
C GLY A 197 20.07 -23.82 -18.62
N ALA A 198 21.35 -23.95 -18.98
CA ALA A 198 22.39 -24.53 -18.12
C ALA A 198 22.59 -23.70 -16.85
N SER A 199 23.06 -24.29 -15.73
CA SER A 199 23.42 -23.52 -14.51
C SER A 199 24.40 -22.36 -14.79
N GLY A 200 24.36 -21.27 -14.01
CA GLY A 200 25.18 -20.05 -14.20
C GLY A 200 24.41 -18.75 -14.41
N ALA A 201 25.06 -17.67 -14.86
CA ALA A 201 24.40 -16.37 -15.07
C ALA A 201 23.61 -16.33 -16.39
N ARG A 202 22.36 -15.84 -16.36
CA ARG A 202 21.48 -15.67 -17.53
C ARG A 202 20.54 -14.48 -17.31
N ASN A 203 20.39 -13.65 -18.34
CA ASN A 203 19.38 -12.59 -18.36
C ASN A 203 18.08 -13.11 -18.96
N ILE A 204 16.98 -12.74 -18.33
CA ILE A 204 15.61 -12.90 -18.83
C ILE A 204 15.12 -11.49 -19.15
N TYR A 205 15.18 -11.15 -20.44
CA TYR A 205 14.76 -9.86 -20.95
C TYR A 205 13.25 -9.86 -21.18
N LEU A 206 12.54 -9.07 -20.38
CA LEU A 206 11.13 -8.79 -20.63
C LEU A 206 11.04 -7.58 -21.55
N ASN A 207 10.46 -7.76 -22.74
CA ASN A 207 10.36 -6.72 -23.76
C ASN A 207 8.96 -6.71 -24.39
N GLY A 208 7.95 -6.64 -23.53
CA GLY A 208 6.52 -6.59 -23.89
C GLY A 208 5.75 -7.88 -23.63
N GLY A 209 6.42 -9.02 -23.42
CA GLY A 209 5.75 -10.30 -23.13
C GLY A 209 5.63 -10.65 -21.64
N THR A 210 5.10 -11.84 -21.38
CA THR A 210 4.81 -12.38 -20.05
C THR A 210 5.73 -13.54 -19.70
N PHE A 211 6.37 -13.49 -18.53
CA PHE A 211 7.12 -14.58 -17.92
C PHE A 211 6.23 -15.29 -16.88
N LYS A 212 5.88 -16.54 -17.13
CA LYS A 212 4.91 -17.30 -16.32
C LYS A 212 5.57 -18.44 -15.56
N ASN A 213 5.30 -18.52 -14.26
CA ASN A 213 5.73 -19.64 -13.42
C ASN A 213 4.75 -20.82 -13.53
N ALA A 214 5.04 -21.77 -14.42
CA ALA A 214 4.26 -23.01 -14.56
C ALA A 214 4.85 -24.20 -13.76
N SER A 215 5.83 -23.95 -12.86
CA SER A 215 6.51 -25.01 -12.12
C SER A 215 5.71 -25.59 -10.95
N GLY A 216 4.67 -24.89 -10.49
CA GLY A 216 3.90 -25.28 -9.31
C GLY A 216 4.63 -25.07 -7.98
N VAL A 217 5.78 -24.39 -7.97
CA VAL A 217 6.58 -24.04 -6.79
C VAL A 217 7.12 -22.62 -6.88
N THR A 218 7.76 -22.13 -5.81
CA THR A 218 8.41 -20.81 -5.76
C THR A 218 9.48 -20.64 -6.84
N PHE A 219 9.47 -19.47 -7.49
CA PHE A 219 10.62 -18.97 -8.25
C PHE A 219 11.51 -18.15 -7.32
N ASN A 220 12.67 -18.68 -6.96
CA ASN A 220 13.74 -18.05 -6.19
C ASN A 220 15.13 -18.51 -6.71
N PRO A 221 15.60 -17.99 -7.86
CA PRO A 221 16.80 -18.48 -8.50
C PRO A 221 18.02 -18.35 -7.58
N ALA A 222 19.00 -19.25 -7.73
CA ALA A 222 20.22 -19.16 -6.94
C ALA A 222 20.96 -17.82 -7.18
N ALA A 223 21.77 -17.42 -6.20
CA ALA A 223 22.46 -16.15 -6.27
C ALA A 223 23.30 -16.00 -7.54
N THR A 224 23.20 -14.82 -8.16
CA THR A 224 23.87 -14.45 -9.41
C THR A 224 23.48 -15.27 -10.65
N THR A 225 22.51 -16.19 -10.56
CA THR A 225 22.21 -17.07 -11.69
C THR A 225 21.17 -16.50 -12.65
N LYS A 226 19.96 -16.17 -12.23
CA LYS A 226 18.91 -15.57 -13.10
C LYS A 226 18.76 -14.11 -12.77
N ALA A 227 18.74 -13.26 -13.78
CA ALA A 227 18.37 -11.86 -13.62
C ALA A 227 17.18 -11.53 -14.53
N ILE A 228 16.18 -10.86 -13.96
CA ILE A 228 15.12 -10.20 -14.72
C ILE A 228 15.65 -8.84 -15.18
N ASN A 229 15.59 -8.59 -16.48
CA ASN A 229 15.93 -7.31 -17.06
C ASN A 229 14.73 -6.77 -17.85
N VAL A 230 14.17 -5.65 -17.40
CA VAL A 230 12.96 -5.08 -17.97
C VAL A 230 13.31 -4.02 -19.01
N GLN A 231 13.11 -4.35 -20.28
CA GLN A 231 13.40 -3.50 -21.43
C GLN A 231 12.33 -2.42 -21.61
N ALA A 232 12.56 -1.43 -22.47
CA ALA A 232 11.71 -0.25 -22.63
C ALA A 232 10.21 -0.56 -22.87
N ALA A 233 9.90 -1.66 -23.57
CA ALA A 233 8.51 -2.11 -23.79
C ALA A 233 7.82 -2.67 -22.53
N GLY A 234 8.55 -2.80 -21.42
CA GLY A 234 8.06 -3.36 -20.17
C GLY A 234 7.97 -4.88 -20.18
N GLY A 235 7.26 -5.42 -19.21
CA GLY A 235 7.11 -6.86 -19.05
C GLY A 235 6.07 -7.24 -18.03
N THR A 236 5.55 -8.46 -18.15
CA THR A 236 4.67 -9.04 -17.13
C THR A 236 5.29 -10.28 -16.51
N ILE A 237 5.11 -10.47 -15.22
CA ILE A 237 5.36 -11.72 -14.50
C ILE A 237 4.00 -12.27 -14.04
N ASP A 238 3.66 -13.48 -14.50
CA ASP A 238 2.49 -14.22 -14.03
C ASP A 238 2.90 -15.24 -12.98
N LEU A 239 2.44 -15.02 -11.76
CA LEU A 239 2.71 -15.89 -10.60
C LEU A 239 2.07 -17.26 -10.73
N ASN A 240 0.92 -17.35 -11.42
CA ASN A 240 0.16 -18.60 -11.59
C ASN A 240 -0.04 -19.36 -10.26
N GLY A 241 -0.39 -18.63 -9.19
CA GLY A 241 -0.60 -19.16 -7.87
C GLY A 241 0.64 -19.45 -7.04
N GLN A 242 1.83 -19.13 -7.54
CA GLN A 242 3.11 -19.41 -6.88
C GLN A 242 3.77 -18.15 -6.30
N GLN A 243 4.70 -18.36 -5.39
CA GLN A 243 5.54 -17.27 -4.90
C GLN A 243 6.59 -16.91 -5.96
N PHE A 244 6.87 -15.62 -6.09
CA PHE A 244 8.01 -15.11 -6.84
C PHE A 244 8.91 -14.36 -5.88
N GLN A 245 10.18 -14.74 -5.83
CA GLN A 245 11.17 -14.19 -4.92
C GLN A 245 12.42 -13.80 -5.69
N LEU A 246 12.90 -12.59 -5.42
CA LEU A 246 14.25 -12.15 -5.75
C LEU A 246 14.88 -11.69 -4.43
N ASP A 247 16.11 -12.09 -4.19
CA ASP A 247 16.84 -11.84 -2.94
C ASP A 247 18.31 -11.46 -3.13
N ASP A 248 18.79 -11.30 -4.38
CA ASP A 248 20.14 -10.83 -4.70
C ASP A 248 20.17 -9.58 -5.58
N ALA A 249 21.10 -8.65 -5.33
CA ALA A 249 21.12 -7.31 -5.94
C ALA A 249 21.15 -7.28 -7.48
N SER A 250 21.70 -8.30 -8.14
CA SER A 250 21.78 -8.37 -9.61
C SER A 250 20.53 -8.95 -10.28
N GLN A 251 19.54 -9.41 -9.53
CA GLN A 251 18.42 -10.18 -10.07
C GLN A 251 17.30 -9.32 -10.69
N LEU A 252 17.30 -8.00 -10.50
CA LEU A 252 16.32 -7.09 -11.12
C LEU A 252 16.97 -5.80 -11.61
N THR A 253 16.84 -5.54 -12.90
CA THR A 253 17.39 -4.36 -13.58
C THR A 253 16.48 -3.89 -14.71
N GLY A 254 16.77 -2.73 -15.31
CA GLY A 254 16.11 -2.23 -16.51
C GLY A 254 15.20 -1.03 -16.26
N ALA A 255 14.77 -0.39 -17.34
CA ALA A 255 14.04 0.89 -17.30
C ALA A 255 12.55 0.76 -17.64
N GLY A 256 12.12 -0.39 -18.16
CA GLY A 256 10.72 -0.61 -18.50
C GLY A 256 9.84 -0.87 -17.29
N ASN A 257 8.54 -0.68 -17.48
CA ASN A 257 7.55 -0.98 -16.44
C ASN A 257 7.40 -2.50 -16.24
N LEU A 258 7.40 -2.94 -14.98
CA LEU A 258 7.19 -4.33 -14.60
C LEU A 258 5.80 -4.51 -14.02
N THR A 259 5.03 -5.45 -14.57
CA THR A 259 3.70 -5.81 -14.07
C THR A 259 3.72 -7.19 -13.44
N PHE A 260 3.17 -7.33 -12.25
CA PHE A 260 2.87 -8.62 -11.63
C PHE A 260 1.38 -8.90 -11.77
N ILE A 261 1.05 -10.10 -12.25
CA ILE A 261 -0.31 -10.63 -12.30
C ILE A 261 -0.34 -12.01 -11.63
N ASN A 262 -1.54 -12.47 -11.29
CA ASN A 262 -1.71 -13.80 -10.73
C ASN A 262 -2.92 -14.48 -11.36
N SER A 263 -2.67 -15.47 -12.19
CA SER A 263 -3.71 -16.31 -12.81
C SER A 263 -4.17 -17.48 -11.92
N GLY A 264 -3.58 -17.67 -10.73
CA GLY A 264 -3.92 -18.74 -9.78
C GLY A 264 -4.36 -18.23 -8.40
N SER A 265 -4.18 -19.06 -7.36
CA SER A 265 -4.50 -18.73 -5.96
C SER A 265 -3.66 -17.58 -5.42
N ALA A 266 -4.15 -16.86 -4.40
CA ALA A 266 -3.43 -15.75 -3.79
C ALA A 266 -2.00 -16.13 -3.34
N ASN A 267 -1.00 -15.29 -3.63
CA ASN A 267 0.39 -15.54 -3.27
C ASN A 267 1.21 -14.24 -3.16
N THR A 268 2.52 -14.37 -2.92
CA THR A 268 3.43 -13.27 -2.59
C THR A 268 4.46 -13.04 -3.68
N VAL A 269 4.73 -11.77 -3.96
CA VAL A 269 5.96 -11.31 -4.62
C VAL A 269 6.89 -10.82 -3.51
N LEU A 270 8.00 -11.51 -3.27
CA LEU A 270 8.98 -11.17 -2.25
C LEU A 270 10.20 -10.53 -2.91
N LEU A 271 10.43 -9.25 -2.65
CA LEU A 271 11.57 -8.54 -3.21
C LEU A 271 12.55 -8.10 -2.13
N GLY A 272 13.80 -8.48 -2.36
CA GLY A 272 14.96 -8.13 -1.56
C GLY A 272 15.07 -8.91 -0.25
N THR A 273 16.16 -8.60 0.44
CA THR A 273 16.42 -8.95 1.84
C THR A 273 16.80 -7.67 2.58
N SER A 274 17.04 -7.72 3.88
CA SER A 274 17.46 -6.51 4.62
C SER A 274 18.75 -5.86 4.07
N ALA A 275 19.57 -6.60 3.31
CA ALA A 275 20.82 -6.11 2.71
C ALA A 275 20.74 -5.85 1.20
N VAL A 276 19.61 -6.15 0.56
CA VAL A 276 19.51 -6.16 -0.91
C VAL A 276 18.55 -5.11 -1.43
N SER A 277 19.01 -4.38 -2.43
CA SER A 277 18.28 -3.34 -3.16
C SER A 277 18.45 -3.52 -4.67
N TYR A 278 17.49 -3.03 -5.46
CA TYR A 278 17.49 -3.16 -6.92
C TYR A 278 17.64 -1.80 -7.61
N THR A 279 18.67 -1.04 -7.26
CA THR A 279 18.88 0.32 -7.80
C THR A 279 19.07 0.36 -9.31
N GLY A 280 19.45 -0.76 -9.94
CA GLY A 280 19.52 -0.91 -11.40
C GLY A 280 18.17 -1.00 -12.11
N PHE A 281 17.06 -1.10 -11.38
CA PHE A 281 15.70 -1.06 -11.92
C PHE A 281 15.10 0.35 -11.77
N THR A 282 14.89 1.03 -12.89
CA THR A 282 14.39 2.42 -12.95
C THR A 282 12.96 2.53 -13.49
N GLY A 283 12.33 1.40 -13.81
CA GLY A 283 10.93 1.35 -14.23
C GLY A 283 9.93 1.45 -13.07
N ASN A 284 8.66 1.68 -13.40
CA ASN A 284 7.58 1.58 -12.43
C ASN A 284 7.16 0.12 -12.23
N MET A 285 6.62 -0.19 -11.06
CA MET A 285 6.10 -1.50 -10.71
C MET A 285 4.59 -1.46 -10.59
N PHE A 286 3.91 -2.41 -11.21
CA PHE A 286 2.46 -2.55 -11.19
C PHE A 286 2.09 -3.91 -10.60
N VAL A 287 1.11 -3.94 -9.71
CA VAL A 287 0.50 -5.17 -9.20
C VAL A 287 -0.95 -5.21 -9.67
N ASN A 288 -1.16 -5.87 -10.80
CA ASN A 288 -2.44 -5.94 -11.49
C ASN A 288 -2.99 -7.37 -11.39
N GLY A 289 -3.57 -7.69 -10.23
CA GLY A 289 -4.14 -9.00 -10.00
C GLY A 289 -4.77 -9.10 -8.62
N THR A 290 -5.73 -10.00 -8.48
CA THR A 290 -6.35 -10.29 -7.18
C THR A 290 -5.45 -11.22 -6.37
N GLY A 291 -5.31 -10.96 -5.08
CA GLY A 291 -4.62 -11.87 -4.17
C GLY A 291 -3.09 -11.82 -4.26
N ILE A 292 -2.50 -10.71 -4.70
CA ILE A 292 -1.04 -10.55 -4.69
C ILE A 292 -0.63 -9.70 -3.48
N THR A 293 0.22 -10.26 -2.62
CA THR A 293 0.95 -9.47 -1.62
C THR A 293 2.32 -9.12 -2.19
N LEU A 294 2.59 -7.83 -2.45
CA LEU A 294 3.94 -7.35 -2.75
C LEU A 294 4.66 -7.07 -1.44
N LYS A 295 5.64 -7.91 -1.10
CA LYS A 295 6.41 -7.82 0.14
C LYS A 295 7.80 -7.26 -0.13
N LEU A 296 8.06 -6.08 0.42
CA LEU A 296 9.31 -5.34 0.24
C LEU A 296 10.16 -5.45 1.52
N VAL A 297 11.22 -6.26 1.46
CA VAL A 297 12.04 -6.60 2.64
C VAL A 297 13.19 -5.63 2.86
N GLY A 298 13.81 -5.17 1.78
CA GLY A 298 14.96 -4.26 1.80
C GLY A 298 14.60 -2.82 1.47
N ALA A 299 15.51 -1.90 1.80
CA ALA A 299 15.43 -0.56 1.25
C ALA A 299 15.55 -0.61 -0.27
N ASN A 300 14.71 0.14 -0.99
CA ASN A 300 14.72 0.17 -2.47
C ASN A 300 14.53 -1.23 -3.09
N ALA A 301 13.81 -2.13 -2.41
CA ALA A 301 13.44 -3.44 -2.93
C ALA A 301 12.48 -3.38 -4.13
N ALA A 302 11.88 -2.22 -4.40
CA ALA A 302 11.04 -2.00 -5.57
C ALA A 302 11.74 -1.21 -6.70
N GLY A 303 13.06 -1.02 -6.62
CA GLY A 303 13.84 -0.30 -7.62
C GLY A 303 14.46 0.99 -7.12
N ALA A 304 14.94 1.81 -8.05
CA ALA A 304 15.47 3.14 -7.80
C ALA A 304 14.44 4.06 -7.12
N ASN A 305 14.96 5.04 -6.38
CA ASN A 305 14.15 6.06 -5.69
C ASN A 305 13.29 6.84 -6.70
N GLY A 306 12.06 7.19 -6.30
CA GLY A 306 11.15 8.02 -7.10
C GLY A 306 10.27 7.26 -8.10
N ASN A 307 10.57 5.99 -8.41
CA ASN A 307 9.69 5.18 -9.26
C ASN A 307 8.35 4.95 -8.56
N ASN A 308 7.30 4.70 -9.35
CA ASN A 308 5.97 4.42 -8.82
C ASN A 308 5.79 2.91 -8.56
N ILE A 309 5.17 2.59 -7.43
CA ILE A 309 4.54 1.30 -7.14
C ILE A 309 3.04 1.52 -7.23
N VAL A 310 2.38 0.82 -8.16
CA VAL A 310 0.95 0.95 -8.41
C VAL A 310 0.26 -0.35 -8.06
N MET A 311 -0.62 -0.30 -7.06
CA MET A 311 -1.29 -1.47 -6.49
C MET A 311 -2.76 -1.52 -6.93
N GLY A 312 -3.23 -2.69 -7.37
CA GLY A 312 -4.63 -2.97 -7.66
C GLY A 312 -5.51 -3.09 -6.40
N SER A 313 -6.83 -3.04 -6.58
CA SER A 313 -7.85 -2.96 -5.49
C SER A 313 -7.94 -4.18 -4.57
N ASN A 314 -7.43 -5.34 -4.98
CA ASN A 314 -7.42 -6.60 -4.23
C ASN A 314 -5.99 -7.13 -4.04
N ALA A 315 -5.02 -6.23 -3.93
CA ALA A 315 -3.63 -6.53 -3.63
C ALA A 315 -3.24 -5.90 -2.28
N ALA A 316 -2.17 -6.41 -1.67
CA ALA A 316 -1.61 -5.85 -0.44
C ALA A 316 -0.14 -5.45 -0.67
N LEU A 317 0.25 -4.31 -0.12
CA LEU A 317 1.64 -3.88 -0.02
C LEU A 317 2.13 -4.15 1.41
N ASP A 318 3.04 -5.11 1.56
CA ASP A 318 3.68 -5.44 2.83
C ASP A 318 5.03 -4.74 2.95
N LEU A 319 5.07 -3.69 3.76
CA LEU A 319 6.26 -2.87 3.99
C LEU A 319 7.03 -3.37 5.21
N GLN A 320 8.21 -3.93 4.98
CA GLN A 320 9.10 -4.44 6.02
C GLN A 320 10.32 -3.54 6.25
N ALA A 321 10.59 -2.60 5.35
CA ALA A 321 11.71 -1.68 5.39
C ALA A 321 11.31 -0.29 4.88
N THR A 322 12.30 0.62 4.85
CA THR A 322 12.09 1.96 4.32
C THR A 322 12.10 1.95 2.79
N ILE A 323 11.05 2.46 2.13
CA ILE A 323 11.05 2.65 0.67
C ILE A 323 11.07 4.13 0.31
N ASN A 324 11.61 4.45 -0.87
CA ASN A 324 11.69 5.82 -1.42
C ASN A 324 10.90 5.94 -2.74
N ASN A 325 9.94 5.04 -2.96
CA ASN A 325 9.11 4.96 -4.16
C ASN A 325 7.77 5.65 -3.93
N ASN A 326 7.25 6.35 -4.93
CA ASN A 326 5.85 6.80 -4.88
C ASN A 326 4.92 5.60 -4.84
N VAL A 327 3.85 5.66 -4.06
CA VAL A 327 2.88 4.56 -3.93
C VAL A 327 1.53 5.05 -4.38
N VAL A 328 0.91 4.33 -5.30
CA VAL A 328 -0.47 4.54 -5.76
C VAL A 328 -1.28 3.32 -5.37
N ILE A 329 -2.25 3.49 -4.47
CA ILE A 329 -2.98 2.37 -3.86
C ILE A 329 -4.37 2.77 -3.42
N GLY A 330 -5.26 1.80 -3.32
CA GLY A 330 -6.59 1.96 -2.77
C GLY A 330 -7.15 0.63 -2.26
N GLY A 331 -8.30 0.70 -1.58
CA GLY A 331 -9.08 -0.45 -1.19
C GLY A 331 -8.74 -1.01 0.19
N THR A 332 -9.29 -2.19 0.48
CA THR A 332 -9.15 -2.87 1.77
C THR A 332 -8.08 -3.97 1.76
N GLY A 333 -7.38 -4.14 0.64
CA GLY A 333 -6.44 -5.22 0.39
C GLY A 333 -7.10 -6.60 0.35
N ILE A 334 -6.28 -7.64 0.51
CA ILE A 334 -6.70 -9.03 0.37
C ILE A 334 -7.58 -9.43 1.55
N ALA A 335 -8.78 -9.94 1.28
CA ALA A 335 -9.75 -10.37 2.29
C ALA A 335 -10.04 -9.32 3.39
N GLY A 336 -9.84 -8.04 3.07
CA GLY A 336 -10.04 -6.94 4.02
C GLY A 336 -8.95 -6.82 5.09
N ALA A 337 -7.81 -7.51 4.98
CA ALA A 337 -6.73 -7.42 5.95
C ALA A 337 -6.09 -6.01 6.02
N GLY A 338 -6.03 -5.32 4.87
CA GLY A 338 -5.41 -4.00 4.71
C GLY A 338 -4.73 -3.91 3.34
N ALA A 339 -4.87 -2.78 2.66
CA ALA A 339 -4.16 -2.52 1.40
C ALA A 339 -2.67 -2.25 1.65
N ILE A 340 -2.33 -1.63 2.79
CA ILE A 340 -0.95 -1.53 3.27
C ILE A 340 -0.86 -2.25 4.61
N ILE A 341 0.12 -3.12 4.75
CA ILE A 341 0.42 -3.88 5.97
C ILE A 341 1.91 -3.77 6.31
N SER A 342 2.27 -4.18 7.52
CA SER A 342 3.66 -4.39 7.93
C SER A 342 3.71 -5.61 8.83
N SER A 343 4.33 -6.69 8.33
CA SER A 343 4.41 -7.98 9.00
C SER A 343 5.72 -8.22 9.76
N ALA A 344 6.75 -7.39 9.59
CA ALA A 344 8.04 -7.48 10.28
C ALA A 344 8.06 -6.72 11.62
N THR A 345 8.84 -7.21 12.59
CA THR A 345 9.22 -6.47 13.80
C THR A 345 10.11 -5.27 13.44
N GLY A 346 9.63 -4.05 13.65
CA GLY A 346 10.37 -2.81 13.37
C GLY A 346 9.62 -1.81 12.48
N GLY A 347 8.61 -2.26 11.75
CA GLY A 347 7.73 -1.40 10.96
C GLY A 347 8.34 -0.92 9.63
N GLY A 348 7.52 -0.84 8.59
CA GLY A 348 7.90 -0.26 7.30
C GLY A 348 7.78 1.27 7.33
N GLN A 349 8.83 1.97 6.90
CA GLN A 349 8.80 3.44 6.82
C GLN A 349 8.66 3.91 5.37
N ALA A 350 7.76 4.85 5.18
CA ALA A 350 7.58 5.57 3.95
C ALA A 350 8.34 6.90 4.02
N SER A 351 9.60 6.93 3.57
CA SER A 351 10.40 8.17 3.63
C SER A 351 10.49 8.82 2.26
N GLY A 352 10.01 10.06 2.15
CA GLY A 352 10.29 10.92 0.99
C GLY A 352 9.45 10.70 -0.28
N TYR A 353 8.29 10.05 -0.18
CA TYR A 353 7.45 9.78 -1.36
C TYR A 353 5.98 10.21 -1.19
N THR A 354 5.26 10.31 -2.30
CA THR A 354 3.81 10.59 -2.27
C THR A 354 3.02 9.28 -2.20
N LEU A 355 2.11 9.17 -1.24
CA LEU A 355 1.08 8.14 -1.19
C LEU A 355 -0.20 8.67 -1.84
N THR A 356 -0.53 8.18 -3.03
CA THR A 356 -1.75 8.54 -3.75
C THR A 356 -2.83 7.51 -3.50
N LEU A 357 -3.93 7.95 -2.90
CA LEU A 357 -5.13 7.14 -2.66
C LEU A 357 -5.98 7.11 -3.95
N THR A 358 -6.32 5.90 -4.42
CA THR A 358 -7.20 5.70 -5.59
C THR A 358 -8.61 5.25 -5.20
N SER A 359 -8.83 4.96 -3.92
CA SER A 359 -10.11 4.70 -3.26
C SER A 359 -9.92 4.76 -1.74
N ASN A 360 -10.98 4.56 -0.97
CA ASN A 360 -10.87 4.43 0.49
C ASN A 360 -9.84 3.35 0.83
N THR A 361 -8.84 3.70 1.65
CA THR A 361 -7.65 2.87 1.85
C THR A 361 -7.56 2.40 3.29
N LYS A 362 -7.44 1.09 3.48
CA LYS A 362 -7.28 0.47 4.81
C LYS A 362 -5.82 0.15 5.10
N LEU A 363 -5.34 0.55 6.27
CA LEU A 363 -4.05 0.16 6.85
C LEU A 363 -4.28 -0.97 7.86
N GLY A 364 -3.64 -2.11 7.63
CA GLY A 364 -3.82 -3.36 8.40
C GLY A 364 -2.57 -3.81 9.15
N ASN A 365 -1.70 -2.87 9.51
CA ASN A 365 -0.37 -3.14 10.01
C ASN A 365 -0.34 -3.77 11.41
N ALA A 366 0.43 -4.86 11.56
CA ALA A 366 0.70 -5.46 12.87
C ALA A 366 1.81 -4.68 13.61
N SER A 367 2.85 -4.29 12.87
CA SER A 367 3.91 -3.39 13.35
C SER A 367 3.65 -1.95 12.96
N ASN A 368 4.48 -1.02 13.43
CA ASN A 368 4.28 0.39 13.12
C ASN A 368 4.42 0.69 11.62
N LEU A 369 3.67 1.67 11.12
CA LEU A 369 3.88 2.29 9.81
C LEU A 369 4.21 3.76 10.00
N THR A 370 5.25 4.24 9.32
CA THR A 370 5.59 5.66 9.32
C THR A 370 5.35 6.25 7.94
N PHE A 371 4.55 7.30 7.83
CA PHE A 371 4.34 8.08 6.61
C PHE A 371 4.92 9.49 6.77
N SER A 372 6.06 9.73 6.13
CA SER A 372 6.76 11.02 6.20
C SER A 372 6.52 11.92 4.99
N GLY A 373 6.12 11.37 3.85
CA GLY A 373 5.73 12.15 2.68
C GLY A 373 4.23 12.46 2.63
N ASN A 374 3.81 13.16 1.58
CA ASN A 374 2.43 13.62 1.40
C ASN A 374 1.50 12.45 1.06
N ILE A 375 0.37 12.36 1.76
CA ILE A 375 -0.77 11.52 1.39
C ILE A 375 -1.81 12.37 0.65
N VAL A 376 -2.19 11.96 -0.56
CA VAL A 376 -3.10 12.70 -1.45
C VAL A 376 -4.22 11.81 -1.97
N ASP A 377 -5.40 12.37 -2.23
CA ASP A 377 -6.52 11.72 -2.91
C ASP A 377 -6.90 12.44 -4.21
N ASN A 378 -6.11 13.42 -4.63
CA ASN A 378 -6.37 14.30 -5.78
C ASN A 378 -7.77 14.94 -5.75
N GLY A 379 -8.29 15.26 -4.55
CA GLY A 379 -9.59 15.89 -4.36
C GLY A 379 -10.78 14.93 -4.51
N ALA A 380 -10.53 13.62 -4.57
CA ALA A 380 -11.59 12.63 -4.74
C ALA A 380 -12.37 12.29 -3.45
N GLY A 381 -11.93 12.79 -2.28
CA GLY A 381 -12.61 12.55 -1.01
C GLY A 381 -12.41 11.13 -0.47
N TYR A 382 -11.28 10.49 -0.76
CA TYR A 382 -11.00 9.14 -0.27
C TYR A 382 -10.49 9.14 1.17
N SER A 383 -11.04 8.25 1.99
CA SER A 383 -10.67 8.15 3.40
C SER A 383 -9.48 7.23 3.64
N LEU A 384 -8.76 7.49 4.73
CA LEU A 384 -7.70 6.63 5.25
C LEU A 384 -8.17 5.95 6.54
N THR A 385 -8.30 4.62 6.52
CA THR A 385 -8.74 3.83 7.68
C THR A 385 -7.56 3.11 8.33
N LEU A 386 -7.31 3.37 9.60
CA LEU A 386 -6.33 2.69 10.43
C LEU A 386 -7.03 1.57 11.19
N ALA A 387 -6.68 0.32 10.92
CA ALA A 387 -7.33 -0.86 11.49
C ALA A 387 -6.34 -1.92 12.01
N GLY A 388 -5.04 -1.71 11.82
CA GLY A 388 -3.98 -2.54 12.38
C GLY A 388 -3.74 -2.26 13.87
N ALA A 389 -3.14 -3.22 14.58
CA ALA A 389 -2.76 -3.05 15.98
C ALA A 389 -1.50 -2.18 16.16
N GLY A 390 -0.64 -2.11 15.15
CA GLY A 390 0.57 -1.30 15.17
C GLY A 390 0.28 0.20 15.06
N GLY A 391 1.20 1.03 15.55
CA GLY A 391 1.06 2.48 15.47
C GLY A 391 1.23 3.02 14.06
N VAL A 392 0.50 4.08 13.70
CA VAL A 392 0.66 4.78 12.43
C VAL A 392 1.13 6.20 12.69
N TYR A 393 2.26 6.57 12.11
CA TYR A 393 2.85 7.90 12.22
C TYR A 393 2.57 8.70 10.95
N LEU A 394 1.82 9.78 11.07
CA LEU A 394 1.56 10.72 9.99
C LEU A 394 2.41 11.98 10.23
N ASN A 395 3.59 12.00 9.62
CA ASN A 395 4.56 13.08 9.76
C ASN A 395 4.55 14.07 8.59
N GLY A 396 4.02 13.65 7.44
CA GLY A 396 3.91 14.49 6.25
C GLY A 396 2.89 15.63 6.39
N THR A 397 3.04 16.63 5.53
CA THR A 397 1.98 17.60 5.23
C THR A 397 1.03 16.91 4.25
N ASN A 398 -0.12 16.45 4.74
CA ASN A 398 -1.05 15.64 3.96
C ASN A 398 -2.16 16.49 3.33
N ASN A 399 -2.63 16.12 2.14
CA ASN A 399 -3.64 16.86 1.38
C ASN A 399 -4.92 16.06 1.04
N TYR A 400 -5.04 14.81 1.51
CA TYR A 400 -6.29 14.05 1.33
C TYR A 400 -7.48 14.70 2.06
N SER A 401 -8.66 14.57 1.48
CA SER A 401 -9.88 15.28 1.91
C SER A 401 -10.97 14.36 2.47
N GLY A 402 -10.90 13.06 2.21
CA GLY A 402 -11.90 12.09 2.69
C GLY A 402 -11.88 11.79 4.20
N GLY A 403 -10.88 12.29 4.93
CA GLY A 403 -10.75 12.13 6.38
C GLY A 403 -10.02 10.86 6.82
N THR A 404 -9.85 10.74 8.14
CA THR A 404 -9.11 9.66 8.78
C THR A 404 -10.04 8.91 9.72
N ILE A 405 -10.08 7.58 9.62
CA ILE A 405 -10.86 6.72 10.51
C ILE A 405 -9.88 5.88 11.33
N VAL A 406 -9.91 5.99 12.65
CA VAL A 406 -9.10 5.16 13.55
C VAL A 406 -9.99 4.11 14.19
N SER A 407 -9.74 2.85 13.85
CA SER A 407 -10.48 1.68 14.34
C SER A 407 -9.66 0.79 15.27
N ALA A 408 -8.32 0.89 15.21
CA ALA A 408 -7.40 0.19 16.10
C ALA A 408 -6.03 0.88 16.12
N GLY A 409 -5.21 0.52 17.11
CA GLY A 409 -3.83 0.96 17.23
C GLY A 409 -3.68 2.40 17.76
N THR A 410 -2.49 2.96 17.55
CA THR A 410 -2.12 4.31 17.98
C THR A 410 -1.84 5.19 16.79
N LEU A 411 -2.43 6.38 16.75
CA LEU A 411 -2.15 7.40 15.74
C LEU A 411 -1.17 8.44 16.28
N TRP A 412 -0.07 8.66 15.58
CA TRP A 412 0.94 9.66 15.91
C TRP A 412 0.95 10.79 14.89
N LEU A 413 0.88 12.03 15.37
CA LEU A 413 0.74 13.23 14.55
C LEU A 413 2.01 14.09 14.58
N GLY A 414 2.78 14.06 13.50
CA GLY A 414 4.05 14.79 13.36
C GLY A 414 3.92 16.19 12.75
N ASN A 415 2.76 16.55 12.22
CA ASN A 415 2.54 17.81 11.48
C ASN A 415 1.14 18.37 11.77
N ASN A 416 0.97 19.70 11.66
CA ASN A 416 -0.33 20.38 11.80
C ASN A 416 -1.34 19.95 10.71
N SER A 417 -0.85 19.55 9.54
CA SER A 417 -1.65 19.01 8.41
C SER A 417 -1.58 17.48 8.31
N ALA A 418 -1.21 16.78 9.38
CA ALA A 418 -1.03 15.32 9.36
C ALA A 418 -2.31 14.54 8.98
N LEU A 419 -3.49 15.10 9.24
CA LEU A 419 -4.78 14.45 8.97
C LEU A 419 -5.41 14.87 7.63
N GLY A 420 -4.71 15.68 6.82
CA GLY A 420 -5.34 16.33 5.68
C GLY A 420 -6.43 17.31 6.12
N THR A 421 -7.47 17.46 5.31
CA THR A 421 -8.56 18.44 5.55
C THR A 421 -9.87 17.81 6.02
N GLY A 422 -9.99 16.48 5.95
CA GLY A 422 -11.22 15.77 6.29
C GLY A 422 -11.44 15.58 7.79
N THR A 423 -12.58 14.97 8.14
CA THR A 423 -12.94 14.69 9.53
C THR A 423 -12.11 13.52 10.09
N LEU A 424 -11.71 13.61 11.36
CA LEU A 424 -11.15 12.50 12.13
C LEU A 424 -12.28 11.74 12.83
N THR A 425 -12.45 10.45 12.53
CA THR A 425 -13.43 9.58 13.17
C THR A 425 -12.75 8.53 14.05
N LEU A 426 -13.15 8.41 15.31
CA LEU A 426 -12.56 7.47 16.27
C LEU A 426 -13.58 6.41 16.68
N ASN A 427 -13.32 5.16 16.28
CA ASN A 427 -14.23 4.03 16.49
C ASN A 427 -13.90 3.18 17.74
N GLY A 428 -12.95 3.59 18.59
CA GLY A 428 -12.62 2.93 19.86
C GLY A 428 -11.24 2.26 19.89
N GLY A 429 -10.74 1.95 21.09
CA GLY A 429 -9.40 1.35 21.30
C GLY A 429 -8.24 2.19 20.78
N SER A 430 -8.48 3.48 20.52
CA SER A 430 -7.59 4.38 19.80
C SER A 430 -6.89 5.32 20.77
N SER A 431 -5.56 5.38 20.65
CA SER A 431 -4.75 6.41 21.29
C SER A 431 -4.24 7.40 20.25
N ILE A 432 -4.29 8.69 20.54
CA ILE A 432 -3.76 9.74 19.65
C ILE A 432 -2.69 10.53 20.37
N TYR A 433 -1.49 10.59 19.78
CA TYR A 433 -0.33 11.27 20.35
C TYR A 433 0.25 12.27 19.34
N THR A 434 0.95 13.28 19.84
CA THR A 434 1.90 14.04 19.01
C THR A 434 3.09 13.16 18.66
N ASN A 435 3.77 13.40 17.54
CA ASN A 435 5.12 12.89 17.30
C ASN A 435 6.13 14.03 17.48
N GLY A 436 6.92 13.97 18.54
CA GLY A 436 7.81 15.03 19.02
C GLY A 436 7.20 15.89 20.15
N ALA A 437 8.04 16.73 20.76
CA ALA A 437 7.66 17.69 21.80
C ALA A 437 6.80 18.90 21.32
N PRO A 438 6.90 19.40 20.07
CA PRO A 438 6.11 20.55 19.65
C PRO A 438 4.61 20.26 19.61
N SER A 439 3.81 21.19 20.10
CA SER A 439 2.36 21.17 20.00
C SER A 439 1.89 21.15 18.54
N ARG A 440 0.74 20.52 18.29
CA ARG A 440 0.08 20.46 16.98
C ARG A 440 -1.28 21.14 17.06
N VAL A 441 -1.53 22.02 16.09
CA VAL A 441 -2.84 22.63 15.88
C VAL A 441 -3.40 22.06 14.59
N LEU A 442 -4.40 21.20 14.73
CA LEU A 442 -5.13 20.57 13.64
C LEU A 442 -6.49 21.25 13.52
N THR A 443 -6.91 21.59 12.31
CA THR A 443 -8.22 22.21 12.07
C THR A 443 -9.33 21.17 11.87
N ASN A 444 -8.97 19.89 11.83
CA ASN A 444 -9.90 18.79 11.56
C ASN A 444 -10.98 18.72 12.63
N ASN A 445 -12.22 18.55 12.17
CA ASN A 445 -13.33 18.18 13.04
C ASN A 445 -13.15 16.73 13.51
N VAL A 446 -13.67 16.42 14.69
CA VAL A 446 -13.54 15.11 15.32
C VAL A 446 -14.92 14.52 15.61
N VAL A 447 -15.10 13.25 15.29
CA VAL A 447 -16.26 12.43 15.67
C VAL A 447 -15.76 11.27 16.51
N ILE A 448 -16.37 11.04 17.67
CA ILE A 448 -16.06 9.88 18.51
C ILE A 448 -17.26 8.95 18.66
N ASN A 449 -17.03 7.68 18.32
CA ASN A 449 -18.03 6.61 18.39
C ASN A 449 -17.84 5.71 19.60
N ASN A 450 -16.76 5.90 20.37
CA ASN A 450 -16.41 5.21 21.61
C ASN A 450 -15.62 6.13 22.55
N ASP A 451 -15.41 5.70 23.79
CA ASP A 451 -14.48 6.36 24.72
C ASP A 451 -13.06 6.34 24.15
N ILE A 452 -12.28 7.40 24.41
CA ILE A 452 -10.96 7.61 23.81
C ILE A 452 -9.89 8.01 24.82
N SER A 453 -8.63 7.81 24.43
CA SER A 453 -7.45 8.30 25.15
C SER A 453 -6.65 9.28 24.28
N LEU A 454 -6.25 10.41 24.86
CA LEU A 454 -5.46 11.44 24.22
C LEU A 454 -4.15 11.69 24.97
N GLY A 455 -3.04 11.77 24.22
CA GLY A 455 -1.72 12.11 24.74
C GLY A 455 -1.08 11.01 25.61
N GLN A 456 0.14 11.29 26.10
CA GLN A 456 0.87 10.41 27.01
C GLN A 456 1.86 11.20 27.88
N ALA A 457 2.27 10.65 29.03
CA ALA A 457 3.03 11.41 30.02
C ALA A 457 4.50 11.68 29.62
N SER A 458 5.18 10.66 29.08
CA SER A 458 6.64 10.55 29.21
C SER A 458 7.44 11.10 28.04
N TYR A 459 6.93 10.98 26.83
CA TYR A 459 7.60 11.43 25.60
C TYR A 459 6.54 11.93 24.62
N ASN A 460 6.94 12.66 23.58
CA ASN A 460 6.02 12.99 22.48
C ASN A 460 4.65 13.51 22.98
N ASN A 461 4.72 14.42 23.94
CA ASN A 461 3.60 14.85 24.79
C ASN A 461 3.25 16.31 24.53
N GLY A 462 3.44 16.81 23.31
CA GLY A 462 3.00 18.15 22.92
C GLY A 462 1.47 18.27 22.99
N SER A 463 0.97 19.50 23.04
CA SER A 463 -0.48 19.73 22.99
C SER A 463 -1.07 19.30 21.64
N LEU A 464 -2.30 18.81 21.64
CA LEU A 464 -3.12 18.60 20.44
C LEU A 464 -4.33 19.51 20.51
N THR A 465 -4.54 20.29 19.46
CA THR A 465 -5.73 21.10 19.29
C THR A 465 -6.46 20.65 18.03
N PHE A 466 -7.79 20.52 18.12
CA PHE A 466 -8.67 20.13 17.01
C PHE A 466 -9.76 21.19 16.76
N GLY A 467 -10.56 20.99 15.70
CA GLY A 467 -11.76 21.76 15.38
C GLY A 467 -12.94 21.45 16.29
N THR A 468 -14.12 21.18 15.72
CA THR A 468 -15.31 20.77 16.48
C THR A 468 -15.20 19.33 16.99
N LEU A 469 -15.98 18.98 18.01
CA LEU A 469 -16.14 17.60 18.48
C LEU A 469 -17.61 17.19 18.46
N ASP A 470 -17.89 16.05 17.84
CA ASP A 470 -19.17 15.33 17.92
C ASP A 470 -19.00 14.10 18.83
N LEU A 471 -19.82 14.00 19.87
CA LEU A 471 -19.79 12.91 20.85
C LEU A 471 -20.60 11.67 20.42
N GLY A 472 -21.19 11.66 19.22
CA GLY A 472 -21.82 10.50 18.62
C GLY A 472 -23.11 10.06 19.33
N ALA A 473 -23.93 11.03 19.75
CA ALA A 473 -25.21 10.85 20.43
C ALA A 473 -25.17 9.98 21.71
N ALA A 474 -24.03 9.96 22.41
CA ALA A 474 -23.86 9.18 23.63
C ALA A 474 -23.12 9.97 24.71
N ALA A 475 -23.12 9.45 25.93
CA ALA A 475 -22.21 9.92 26.97
C ALA A 475 -20.82 9.32 26.70
N ARG A 476 -19.78 10.15 26.72
CA ARG A 476 -18.43 9.74 26.35
C ARG A 476 -17.43 10.05 27.44
N THR A 477 -16.44 9.18 27.57
CA THR A 477 -15.24 9.41 28.37
C THR A 477 -14.07 9.80 27.46
N ILE A 478 -13.39 10.90 27.81
CA ILE A 478 -12.11 11.30 27.25
C ILE A 478 -11.07 11.22 28.37
N THR A 479 -10.14 10.29 28.22
CA THR A 479 -8.98 10.17 29.13
C THR A 479 -7.82 10.98 28.56
N VAL A 480 -7.41 12.03 29.27
CA VAL A 480 -6.24 12.84 28.91
C VAL A 480 -5.04 12.37 29.71
N ASN A 481 -4.14 11.67 29.03
CA ASN A 481 -2.89 11.15 29.57
C ASN A 481 -1.70 12.07 29.28
N ASN A 482 -1.93 13.22 28.65
CA ASN A 482 -0.87 14.23 28.50
C ASN A 482 -0.61 14.94 29.82
N ILE A 483 0.61 15.49 30.01
CA ILE A 483 0.87 16.33 31.18
C ILE A 483 0.02 17.61 31.13
N ALA A 484 -0.45 18.11 32.27
CA ALA A 484 -1.33 19.29 32.33
C ALA A 484 -0.71 20.56 31.71
N ALA A 485 0.63 20.69 31.71
CA ALA A 485 1.34 21.78 31.05
C ALA A 485 1.18 21.78 29.51
N ASN A 486 0.83 20.63 28.94
CA ASN A 486 0.59 20.43 27.51
C ASN A 486 -0.88 19.98 27.33
N PRO A 487 -1.86 20.87 27.45
CA PRO A 487 -3.28 20.52 27.40
C PRO A 487 -3.71 19.98 26.02
N MET A 488 -4.76 19.16 25.99
CA MET A 488 -5.52 18.83 24.78
C MET A 488 -6.66 19.85 24.61
N ALA A 489 -7.05 20.19 23.38
CA ALA A 489 -8.09 21.18 23.15
C ALA A 489 -8.98 20.89 21.93
N PHE A 490 -10.23 21.32 22.02
CA PHE A 490 -11.14 21.48 20.89
C PHE A 490 -11.52 22.96 20.79
N ASN A 491 -11.14 23.62 19.70
CA ASN A 491 -11.44 25.04 19.51
C ASN A 491 -12.88 25.28 19.08
N GLY A 492 -13.48 24.30 18.38
CA GLY A 492 -14.88 24.36 17.98
C GLY A 492 -15.82 23.89 19.09
N ALA A 493 -17.12 23.94 18.80
CA ALA A 493 -18.16 23.43 19.71
C ALA A 493 -18.04 21.91 19.92
N VAL A 494 -18.27 21.47 21.14
CA VAL A 494 -18.57 20.08 21.49
C VAL A 494 -20.08 19.87 21.45
N THR A 495 -20.53 18.89 20.67
CA THR A 495 -21.93 18.72 20.28
C THR A 495 -22.40 17.26 20.38
N ASN A 496 -23.70 17.05 20.23
CA ASN A 496 -24.33 15.73 20.02
C ASN A 496 -23.87 14.66 21.03
N GLY A 497 -23.92 14.98 22.33
CA GLY A 497 -23.64 14.04 23.41
C GLY A 497 -24.65 14.13 24.52
N SER A 498 -24.82 13.04 25.26
CA SER A 498 -25.68 12.96 26.45
C SER A 498 -24.87 12.99 27.76
N GLY A 499 -23.58 13.30 27.67
CA GLY A 499 -22.68 13.51 28.79
C GLY A 499 -21.22 13.53 28.34
N LEU A 500 -20.37 14.16 29.14
CA LEU A 500 -18.92 14.17 28.91
C LEU A 500 -18.21 13.88 30.23
N THR A 501 -17.41 12.83 30.26
CA THR A 501 -16.53 12.50 31.38
C THR A 501 -15.08 12.75 30.97
N VAL A 502 -14.36 13.54 31.75
CA VAL A 502 -12.93 13.81 31.57
C VAL A 502 -12.17 13.11 32.69
N LYS A 503 -11.17 12.31 32.29
CA LYS A 503 -10.30 11.52 33.18
C LYS A 503 -8.83 11.69 32.81
N GLY A 504 -7.94 11.05 33.58
CA GLY A 504 -6.49 11.11 33.40
C GLY A 504 -5.89 12.34 34.09
N PHE A 505 -4.58 12.44 34.21
CA PHE A 505 -3.92 13.55 34.95
C PHE A 505 -3.71 14.82 34.11
N GLY A 506 -4.17 14.82 32.86
CA GLY A 506 -4.03 15.93 31.93
C GLY A 506 -5.24 16.86 31.87
N ALA A 507 -5.09 17.91 31.06
CA ALA A 507 -6.11 18.92 30.87
C ALA A 507 -6.77 18.83 29.49
N LEU A 508 -8.10 18.93 29.45
CA LEU A 508 -8.91 19.05 28.24
C LEU A 508 -9.57 20.44 28.20
N TYR A 509 -9.38 21.20 27.14
CA TYR A 509 -9.97 22.53 26.96
C TYR A 509 -11.04 22.53 25.87
N LEU A 510 -12.19 23.13 26.18
CA LEU A 510 -13.30 23.32 25.25
C LEU A 510 -13.46 24.82 24.96
N GLY A 511 -13.01 25.23 23.77
CA GLY A 511 -12.96 26.64 23.37
C GLY A 511 -14.25 27.17 22.73
N GLY A 512 -15.14 26.28 22.25
CA GLY A 512 -16.40 26.67 21.62
C GLY A 512 -17.60 26.76 22.58
N ALA A 513 -18.70 27.31 22.07
CA ALA A 513 -20.00 27.24 22.73
C ALA A 513 -20.56 25.81 22.60
N ASN A 514 -20.57 25.06 23.70
CA ASN A 514 -20.83 23.63 23.67
C ASN A 514 -22.32 23.32 23.88
N THR A 515 -22.84 22.33 23.15
CA THR A 515 -24.26 21.95 23.14
C THR A 515 -24.52 20.50 23.51
N PHE A 516 -23.49 19.75 23.94
CA PHE A 516 -23.71 18.45 24.57
C PHE A 516 -24.56 18.61 25.85
N THR A 517 -25.36 17.60 26.13
CA THR A 517 -26.32 17.58 27.23
C THR A 517 -25.91 16.60 28.32
N GLY A 518 -26.72 16.50 29.38
CA GLY A 518 -26.46 15.59 30.50
C GLY A 518 -25.34 16.09 31.41
N THR A 519 -24.58 15.17 31.99
CA THR A 519 -23.58 15.51 33.02
C THR A 519 -22.19 15.75 32.41
N ALA A 520 -21.57 16.87 32.76
CA ALA A 520 -20.13 17.08 32.64
C ALA A 520 -19.44 16.57 33.91
N THR A 521 -18.61 15.54 33.79
CA THR A 521 -17.91 14.91 34.92
C THR A 521 -16.41 15.07 34.75
N VAL A 522 -15.70 15.45 35.82
CA VAL A 522 -14.23 15.47 35.85
C VAL A 522 -13.75 14.68 37.06
N ASN A 523 -13.05 13.58 36.82
CA ASN A 523 -12.60 12.66 37.85
C ASN A 523 -11.21 12.08 37.51
N GLU A 524 -10.67 11.24 38.39
CA GLU A 524 -9.41 10.51 38.17
C GLU A 524 -8.22 11.40 37.79
N GLY A 525 -8.16 12.61 38.36
CA GLY A 525 -7.05 13.56 38.15
C GLY A 525 -7.30 14.56 37.02
N GLY A 526 -8.43 14.43 36.32
CA GLY A 526 -8.72 15.20 35.10
C GLY A 526 -8.81 16.68 35.37
N ILE A 527 -8.49 17.49 34.37
CA ILE A 527 -8.78 18.93 34.37
C ILE A 527 -9.65 19.24 33.16
N LEU A 528 -10.84 19.82 33.37
CA LEU A 528 -11.67 20.36 32.29
C LEU A 528 -11.60 21.89 32.30
N GLY A 529 -11.20 22.45 31.17
CA GLY A 529 -11.17 23.88 30.91
C GLY A 529 -12.30 24.32 30.00
N VAL A 530 -13.00 25.40 30.34
CA VAL A 530 -14.06 25.96 29.48
C VAL A 530 -14.02 27.48 29.43
N GLY A 531 -14.43 28.03 28.28
CA GLY A 531 -14.72 29.45 28.11
C GLY A 531 -16.22 29.78 28.25
N VAL A 532 -16.58 31.03 27.91
CA VAL A 532 -17.98 31.48 27.86
C VAL A 532 -18.79 30.58 26.93
N GLY A 533 -19.95 30.14 27.41
CA GLY A 533 -20.81 29.21 26.67
C GLY A 533 -20.35 27.75 26.68
N GLY A 534 -19.27 27.42 27.40
CA GLY A 534 -18.68 26.08 27.39
C GLY A 534 -19.53 25.00 28.07
N LEU A 535 -20.56 25.37 28.84
CA LEU A 535 -21.45 24.44 29.56
C LEU A 535 -22.96 24.69 29.27
N ASN A 536 -23.30 25.30 28.14
CA ASN A 536 -24.66 25.75 27.82
C ASN A 536 -25.73 24.64 27.72
N GLY A 537 -25.34 23.38 27.54
CA GLY A 537 -26.28 22.26 27.37
C GLY A 537 -26.41 21.34 28.58
N ILE A 538 -25.57 21.48 29.60
CA ILE A 538 -25.45 20.45 30.65
C ILE A 538 -26.58 20.53 31.68
N THR A 539 -26.96 19.40 32.26
CA THR A 539 -27.87 19.32 33.41
C THR A 539 -27.13 19.28 34.74
N ALA A 540 -25.86 18.84 34.73
CA ALA A 540 -25.05 18.77 35.93
C ALA A 540 -23.54 18.88 35.66
N LEU A 541 -22.81 19.50 36.58
CA LEU A 541 -21.35 19.50 36.65
C LEU A 541 -20.89 18.72 37.90
N SER A 542 -20.07 17.69 37.73
CA SER A 542 -19.52 16.87 38.83
C SER A 542 -17.99 16.89 38.76
N VAL A 543 -17.32 17.40 39.79
CA VAL A 543 -15.86 17.54 39.81
C VAL A 543 -15.27 16.89 41.06
N GLY A 544 -14.30 16.00 40.86
CA GLY A 544 -13.46 15.47 41.92
C GLY A 544 -14.20 14.62 42.96
N THR A 545 -15.28 13.95 42.56
CA THR A 545 -16.16 13.17 43.46
C THR A 545 -15.58 11.82 43.85
N THR A 546 -14.64 11.28 43.06
CA THR A 546 -13.95 10.00 43.38
C THR A 546 -12.44 10.17 43.55
N PHE A 547 -11.85 11.17 42.90
CA PHE A 547 -10.41 11.46 42.96
C PHE A 547 -10.20 12.95 42.74
N THR A 548 -9.18 13.55 43.37
CA THR A 548 -8.92 14.99 43.24
C THR A 548 -8.77 15.39 41.77
N SER A 549 -9.62 16.30 41.31
CA SER A 549 -9.72 16.69 39.90
C SER A 549 -10.04 18.18 39.76
N GLY A 550 -9.77 18.76 38.60
CA GLY A 550 -9.86 20.19 38.34
C GLY A 550 -10.94 20.60 37.35
N PHE A 551 -11.52 21.77 37.58
CA PHE A 551 -12.37 22.46 36.61
C PHE A 551 -11.92 23.91 36.54
N ASN A 552 -11.53 24.37 35.35
CA ASN A 552 -10.96 25.68 35.12
C ASN A 552 -11.88 26.50 34.20
N LEU A 553 -12.18 27.73 34.60
CA LEU A 553 -12.80 28.72 33.74
C LEU A 553 -11.71 29.58 33.11
N PHE A 554 -11.64 29.56 31.78
CA PHE A 554 -10.82 30.47 30.98
C PHE A 554 -11.71 31.63 30.58
N ALA A 555 -11.57 32.81 31.21
CA ALA A 555 -12.12 33.99 30.57
C ALA A 555 -11.36 34.25 29.27
N ASP A 556 -12.12 34.52 28.23
CA ASP A 556 -11.78 34.85 26.84
C ASP A 556 -10.90 36.11 26.67
N SER A 557 -10.04 36.41 27.63
CA SER A 557 -9.30 37.66 27.82
C SER A 557 -10.12 38.90 28.18
N THR A 558 -11.45 38.83 28.35
CA THR A 558 -12.29 40.00 28.69
C THR A 558 -13.06 39.93 30.01
N GLY A 559 -12.91 38.85 30.79
CA GLY A 559 -13.75 38.59 31.96
C GLY A 559 -15.09 38.02 31.52
N GLY A 560 -15.37 36.77 31.91
CA GLY A 560 -16.47 35.99 31.33
C GLY A 560 -17.35 35.34 32.37
N THR A 561 -18.67 35.36 32.15
CA THR A 561 -19.62 34.54 32.91
C THR A 561 -19.88 33.24 32.15
N VAL A 562 -19.49 32.11 32.73
CA VAL A 562 -19.95 30.79 32.29
C VAL A 562 -21.26 30.50 33.00
N SER A 563 -22.37 30.55 32.27
CA SER A 563 -23.69 30.26 32.81
C SER A 563 -24.03 28.78 32.64
N LEU A 564 -24.51 28.16 33.70
CA LEU A 564 -25.16 26.86 33.63
C LEU A 564 -26.65 27.03 33.26
N PRO A 565 -27.25 26.05 32.58
CA PRO A 565 -28.69 26.04 32.33
C PRO A 565 -29.52 26.16 33.60
N SER A 566 -30.75 26.67 33.46
CA SER A 566 -31.68 26.79 34.59
C SER A 566 -31.88 25.43 35.25
N ASN A 567 -31.76 25.39 36.57
CA ASN A 567 -31.89 24.20 37.42
C ASN A 567 -30.76 23.16 37.27
N ALA A 568 -29.62 23.52 36.68
CA ALA A 568 -28.45 22.65 36.66
C ALA A 568 -27.82 22.52 38.06
N THR A 569 -27.28 21.33 38.36
CA THR A 569 -26.65 21.04 39.66
C THR A 569 -25.13 21.00 39.56
N VAL A 570 -24.43 21.44 40.60
CA VAL A 570 -22.97 21.33 40.71
C VAL A 570 -22.61 20.47 41.92
N THR A 571 -21.76 19.45 41.73
CA THR A 571 -21.22 18.62 42.81
C THR A 571 -19.70 18.71 42.82
N LEU A 572 -19.12 19.05 43.96
CA LEU A 572 -17.68 19.27 44.13
C LEU A 572 -17.14 18.41 45.27
N GLY A 573 -16.09 17.63 45.00
CA GLY A 573 -15.43 16.81 46.03
C GLY A 573 -16.22 15.56 46.43
N GLY A 574 -15.50 14.57 46.93
CA GLY A 574 -16.02 13.30 47.43
C GLY A 574 -15.67 13.09 48.90
N THR A 575 -15.82 11.89 49.44
CA THR A 575 -15.50 11.60 50.86
C THR A 575 -14.01 11.77 51.20
N LYS A 576 -13.11 11.50 50.24
CA LYS A 576 -11.64 11.56 50.39
C LYS A 576 -10.94 12.29 49.23
N SER A 577 -11.68 13.06 48.45
CA SER A 577 -11.20 13.77 47.27
C SER A 577 -11.75 15.17 47.26
N PHE A 578 -10.99 16.12 46.71
CA PHE A 578 -11.43 17.50 46.58
C PHE A 578 -11.56 17.93 45.12
N ALA A 579 -12.48 18.84 44.84
CA ALA A 579 -12.51 19.54 43.56
C ALA A 579 -11.50 20.70 43.57
N ARG A 580 -10.78 20.92 42.48
CA ARG A 580 -9.99 22.15 42.27
C ARG A 580 -10.75 23.05 41.30
N LEU A 581 -11.10 24.26 41.71
CA LEU A 581 -11.73 25.24 40.83
C LEU A 581 -10.72 26.29 40.43
N GLY A 582 -10.41 26.36 39.13
CA GLY A 582 -9.54 27.37 38.55
C GLY A 582 -10.34 28.54 37.99
N PHE A 583 -9.93 29.76 38.32
CA PHE A 583 -10.40 30.98 37.66
C PHE A 583 -9.20 31.73 37.10
N GLN A 584 -9.25 32.11 35.83
CA GLN A 584 -8.21 32.87 35.15
C GLN A 584 -8.73 34.28 34.81
N LEU A 585 -8.47 35.22 35.73
CA LEU A 585 -8.90 36.61 35.60
C LEU A 585 -8.43 37.19 34.26
N GLY A 586 -9.36 37.77 33.50
CA GLY A 586 -9.14 38.34 32.17
C GLY A 586 -8.16 39.52 32.12
N ALA A 587 -7.96 40.09 30.92
CA ALA A 587 -7.02 41.20 30.67
C ALA A 587 -7.34 42.47 31.49
N ALA A 588 -6.46 43.48 31.39
CA ALA A 588 -6.58 44.73 32.13
C ALA A 588 -7.99 45.36 31.99
N GLY A 589 -8.75 45.37 33.10
CA GLY A 589 -10.12 45.89 33.16
C GLY A 589 -11.20 44.86 33.53
N ALA A 590 -10.92 43.56 33.42
CA ALA A 590 -11.82 42.51 33.89
C ALA A 590 -11.86 42.49 35.43
N THR A 591 -13.06 42.50 36.02
CA THR A 591 -13.24 42.54 37.49
C THR A 591 -13.48 41.17 38.12
N SER A 592 -13.96 40.19 37.35
CA SER A 592 -14.30 38.86 37.85
C SER A 592 -14.51 37.85 36.73
N ASP A 593 -14.20 36.59 37.02
CA ASP A 593 -14.79 35.45 36.33
C ASP A 593 -15.95 34.91 37.14
N THR A 594 -16.98 34.38 36.49
CA THR A 594 -18.18 33.90 37.19
C THR A 594 -18.64 32.56 36.65
N LEU A 595 -18.90 31.62 37.55
CA LEU A 595 -19.73 30.44 37.26
C LEU A 595 -21.15 30.74 37.77
N ALA A 596 -22.09 30.98 36.86
CA ALA A 596 -23.44 31.36 37.21
C ALA A 596 -24.38 30.14 37.28
N LEU A 597 -25.07 29.99 38.41
CA LEU A 597 -26.15 29.04 38.62
C LEU A 597 -27.48 29.80 38.62
N THR A 598 -28.44 29.38 37.80
CA THR A 598 -29.73 30.08 37.63
C THR A 598 -30.91 29.13 37.82
N GLY A 599 -32.06 29.62 38.29
CA GLY A 599 -33.25 28.79 38.53
C GLY A 599 -33.37 28.27 39.96
N ALA A 600 -34.62 28.03 40.40
CA ALA A 600 -34.97 27.75 41.79
C ALA A 600 -34.42 26.42 42.34
N SER A 601 -34.09 25.47 41.46
CA SER A 601 -33.58 24.15 41.85
C SER A 601 -32.07 24.00 41.63
N SER A 602 -31.37 25.07 41.24
CA SER A 602 -29.91 25.02 41.09
C SER A 602 -29.23 24.96 42.45
N VAL A 603 -28.40 23.93 42.65
CA VAL A 603 -27.69 23.67 43.90
C VAL A 603 -26.21 23.41 43.64
N MET A 604 -25.36 23.95 44.50
CA MET A 604 -23.95 23.56 44.58
C MET A 604 -23.72 22.78 45.87
N THR A 605 -23.37 21.50 45.71
CA THR A 605 -23.07 20.58 46.82
C THR A 605 -21.57 20.37 46.91
N VAL A 606 -21.02 20.57 48.11
CA VAL A 606 -19.61 20.28 48.40
C VAL A 606 -19.51 19.06 49.30
N GLY A 607 -18.84 18.02 48.83
CA GLY A 607 -18.59 16.78 49.57
C GLY A 607 -17.62 16.97 50.74
N ALA A 608 -17.52 15.97 51.61
CA ALA A 608 -16.73 16.04 52.84
C ALA A 608 -15.21 16.26 52.64
N GLY A 609 -14.68 15.86 51.48
CA GLY A 609 -13.29 16.13 51.07
C GLY A 609 -13.04 17.57 50.63
N GLY A 610 -14.09 18.36 50.45
CA GLY A 610 -14.02 19.80 50.19
C GLY A 610 -13.86 20.19 48.73
N ALA A 611 -13.82 21.50 48.50
CA ALA A 611 -13.46 22.12 47.23
C ALA A 611 -12.39 23.18 47.50
N VAL A 612 -11.36 23.21 46.66
CA VAL A 612 -10.25 24.16 46.74
C VAL A 612 -10.36 25.11 45.56
N ILE A 613 -10.49 26.40 45.83
CA ILE A 613 -10.49 27.44 44.81
C ILE A 613 -9.05 27.91 44.60
N SER A 614 -8.57 27.85 43.36
CA SER A 614 -7.27 28.34 42.92
C SER A 614 -7.49 29.46 41.92
N VAL A 615 -7.12 30.69 42.30
CA VAL A 615 -7.12 31.83 41.38
C VAL A 615 -5.71 32.00 40.84
N SER A 616 -5.55 31.89 39.52
CA SER A 616 -4.26 32.12 38.87
C SER A 616 -4.31 33.47 38.15
N PRO A 617 -3.59 34.49 38.63
CA PRO A 617 -3.46 35.75 37.90
C PRO A 617 -2.76 35.51 36.56
N LEU A 618 -3.18 36.22 35.49
CA LEU A 618 -2.39 36.35 34.26
C LEU A 618 -0.99 36.87 34.63
N GLY A 619 0.07 36.43 33.93
CA GLY A 619 1.46 36.80 34.24
C GLY A 619 1.78 38.31 34.24
N SER A 620 0.84 39.17 33.84
CA SER A 620 0.91 40.64 33.90
C SER A 620 0.11 41.27 35.06
N PHE A 621 -0.56 40.49 35.90
CA PHE A 621 -1.30 40.99 37.07
C PHE A 621 -0.33 41.12 38.25
N ILE A 622 0.27 42.29 38.39
CA ILE A 622 0.89 42.72 39.65
C ILE A 622 -0.25 43.26 40.51
N PRO A 623 -0.61 42.64 41.64
CA PRO A 623 -1.60 43.22 42.54
C PRO A 623 -1.06 44.58 42.99
N ALA A 624 -1.79 45.66 42.70
CA ALA A 624 -1.53 46.92 43.39
C ALA A 624 -1.67 46.62 44.88
N ALA A 625 -0.60 46.82 45.65
CA ALA A 625 -0.49 46.40 47.04
C ALA A 625 -1.66 46.96 47.88
N SER A 626 -2.69 46.15 48.06
CA SER A 626 -3.74 46.28 49.05
C SER A 626 -3.89 44.91 49.69
N SER A 627 -3.68 44.85 51.00
CA SER A 627 -3.37 43.67 51.80
C SER A 627 -4.55 42.70 52.03
N THR A 628 -5.60 42.72 51.21
CA THR A 628 -6.69 41.72 51.25
C THR A 628 -7.45 41.71 49.91
N THR A 629 -6.93 41.03 48.89
CA THR A 629 -7.79 40.65 47.76
C THR A 629 -8.57 39.40 48.16
N THR A 630 -9.69 39.61 48.85
CA THR A 630 -10.63 38.54 49.19
C THR A 630 -11.43 38.20 47.92
N TYR A 631 -11.28 36.99 47.39
CA TYR A 631 -12.09 36.51 46.27
C TYR A 631 -13.44 36.02 46.79
N ASN A 632 -14.46 36.89 46.78
CA ASN A 632 -15.79 36.52 47.25
C ASN A 632 -16.42 35.49 46.30
N LEU A 633 -16.90 34.37 46.85
CA LEU A 633 -17.87 33.52 46.17
C LEU A 633 -19.25 34.19 46.29
N ILE A 634 -19.62 35.02 45.31
CA ILE A 634 -20.90 35.74 45.31
C ILE A 634 -21.99 34.85 44.72
N THR A 635 -22.98 34.46 45.52
CA THR A 635 -24.25 33.89 45.01
C THR A 635 -25.23 35.05 44.79
N THR A 636 -25.64 35.32 43.55
CA THR A 636 -26.49 36.49 43.22
C THR A 636 -27.96 36.17 42.96
N ALA A 637 -28.40 34.91 43.14
CA ALA A 637 -29.80 34.52 42.96
C ALA A 637 -30.46 34.17 44.30
N SER A 638 -31.66 34.71 44.55
CA SER A 638 -32.50 34.33 45.69
C SER A 638 -32.94 32.86 45.55
N GLY A 639 -32.20 31.95 46.18
CA GLY A 639 -32.54 30.52 46.22
C GLY A 639 -31.37 29.54 46.00
N ALA A 640 -30.18 30.00 45.57
CA ALA A 640 -29.02 29.13 45.45
C ALA A 640 -28.40 28.84 46.84
N SER A 641 -28.44 27.58 47.29
CA SER A 641 -27.80 27.17 48.56
C SER A 641 -26.44 26.52 48.30
N ILE A 642 -25.40 26.98 49.01
CA ILE A 642 -24.18 26.20 49.22
C ILE A 642 -24.42 25.33 50.45
N SER A 643 -24.65 24.05 50.26
CA SER A 643 -24.81 23.10 51.37
C SER A 643 -23.59 22.19 51.45
N GLY A 644 -23.05 22.03 52.65
CA GLY A 644 -22.10 20.96 52.93
C GLY A 644 -22.07 20.61 54.42
N ALA A 645 -21.36 19.54 54.77
CA ALA A 645 -21.26 19.06 56.13
C ALA A 645 -20.51 20.06 57.03
N ALA A 646 -20.74 19.99 58.35
CA ALA A 646 -20.11 20.89 59.33
C ALA A 646 -18.58 20.92 59.18
N GLY A 647 -18.01 22.12 58.99
CA GLY A 647 -16.55 22.33 58.90
C GLY A 647 -16.00 22.83 57.55
N ILE A 648 -16.85 23.27 56.61
CA ILE A 648 -16.39 23.82 55.32
C ILE A 648 -15.98 25.29 55.47
N THR A 649 -14.75 25.60 55.08
CA THR A 649 -14.28 26.98 54.86
C THR A 649 -14.32 27.29 53.37
N LEU A 650 -14.99 28.39 53.03
CA LEU A 650 -15.05 28.98 51.69
C LEU A 650 -14.25 30.27 51.68
#